data_AF-A0A932LP47-F1
#
_entry.id   AF-A0A932LP47-F1
#
_cell.length_a   1.000
_cell.length_b   1.000
_cell.length_c   1.000
_cell.angle_alpha   90.00
_cell.angle_beta   90.00
_cell.angle_gamma   90.00
#
_symmetry.space_group_name_H-M   'P 1'
#
loop_
_entity.id
_entity.type
_entity.pdbx_description
1 polymer ?
#
loop_
_entity_poly.entity_id
_entity_poly.type
_entity_poly.pdbx_seq_one_letter_code
_entity_poly.pdbx_strand_id
1 'polypeptide(L)'
;MAATLWILVSLATATDEPLAPWASNRYPTDVPKRHLQKITEGRAEYIVVQGGTMDGWNCRSPQGVWQPFQQTWESNRSVRMENRGETDVVNPWLSNGRNDFRSLDEIVARAAEPGMTDKEKAMALWWQEVQHRFHLEGDNNELLDPVKVFNVYGHNTCGNDSICLAGQWRRAGLRVAPARLVGHCISQVFFDGRWNLMDGDMHSAYLLRDNETVASEQDLVRDHDLIRRTHTQGILQPDGRAGDEWESSIYVFEGEVTGDRNSPGDTAMHMTLRPGEALVWRWGHVNPVKYRGGREPRFPARICNGLWEYRPDFTKPAWRKGAATVEGIKQQEDGLAAEQGKTGVAIWAMRSPYVFVGGKLEIEGSGARFAISWDGRSWHEVESPSVPPHAHEGKEFDPRRPAPLAKGGKRGVTDLDGFFGHQGPARYAYYLRCQLSGDARLRRLAIINDLQMAPLTLPGMGVGKNAFTYTDQSAGGRQVRITHQWVERSASRPPAAPPEPVFPPRGGEAEGTNIVFEWKPPADPDGDSIADYHFELSARPDMKWPLSMSFAKLISRTADAQPPPLSPPSQGRERGVPACKPRYTLPEPGLLNPDRQYFWRVRAQDDKDVWGPWSETWSFTPRGTAPPLDVTLQFDGARHLGVLRWMPNPMGRRPVAYRIYASDEKGFSVSDKPYSVTVGVSKELPSIFPANFVTETGATELAVVGTDVAIPGANKVFYRVVAVDASGKRSGPSDYAASPRPVIFSKPVTKARKGVEYRYQVSAVRSLGDLRMRIEGGKETLSFWDIERPRFAIERGPRWLAIDEATGLLSGAPDGVGKSEVVIAVTLQRDFRRLDEEALKWGIEKVVSSGTETVGSSTQSFIIEVGP
;
A
#
# COMPACT_ATOMS: atom_id res chain seq x y z
N MET A 1 -30.54 35.58 -50.52
CA MET A 1 -31.14 34.58 -49.60
C MET A 1 -30.58 33.22 -49.98
N ALA A 2 -29.67 32.67 -49.18
CA ALA A 2 -29.14 31.32 -49.35
C ALA A 2 -28.94 30.75 -47.94
N ALA A 3 -29.71 29.72 -47.61
CA ALA A 3 -29.71 29.08 -46.29
C ALA A 3 -28.79 27.86 -46.30
N THR A 4 -27.76 27.92 -45.48
CA THR A 4 -26.75 26.88 -45.26
C THR A 4 -27.33 25.81 -44.32
N LEU A 5 -27.53 24.59 -44.83
CA LEU A 5 -28.08 23.46 -44.08
C LEU A 5 -26.96 22.77 -43.28
N TRP A 6 -27.06 22.84 -41.95
CA TRP A 6 -26.19 22.12 -41.01
C TRP A 6 -26.52 20.62 -41.05
N ILE A 7 -25.53 19.78 -41.37
CA ILE A 7 -25.65 18.32 -41.28
C ILE A 7 -25.24 17.90 -39.87
N LEU A 8 -26.24 17.66 -39.01
CA LEU A 8 -26.08 16.93 -37.74
C LEU A 8 -26.00 15.42 -38.06
N VAL A 9 -24.82 14.83 -37.92
CA VAL A 9 -24.64 13.38 -37.95
C VAL A 9 -24.99 12.82 -36.58
N SER A 10 -26.13 12.13 -36.47
CA SER A 10 -26.52 11.37 -35.29
C SER A 10 -25.59 10.16 -35.10
N LEU A 11 -24.82 10.22 -34.01
CA LEU A 11 -23.96 9.17 -33.46
C LEU A 11 -24.81 8.24 -32.59
N ALA A 12 -25.24 7.09 -33.12
CA ALA A 12 -25.79 6.01 -32.30
C ALA A 12 -24.75 4.88 -32.22
N THR A 13 -24.07 4.78 -31.08
CA THR A 13 -23.09 3.74 -30.75
C THR A 13 -23.71 2.71 -29.82
N ALA A 14 -23.35 1.44 -29.94
CA ALA A 14 -23.85 0.34 -29.12
C ALA A 14 -23.35 0.34 -27.65
N THR A 15 -23.21 1.50 -27.01
CA THR A 15 -22.88 1.64 -25.58
C THR A 15 -23.54 2.92 -25.01
N ASP A 16 -24.87 2.97 -25.03
CA ASP A 16 -25.65 4.08 -24.46
C ASP A 16 -25.95 3.93 -22.96
N GLU A 17 -25.37 2.92 -22.29
CA GLU A 17 -25.55 2.76 -20.85
C GLU A 17 -24.65 3.77 -20.09
N PRO A 18 -25.23 4.75 -19.37
CA PRO A 18 -24.44 5.73 -18.62
C PRO A 18 -23.77 5.04 -17.42
N LEU A 19 -22.43 5.00 -17.42
CA LEU A 19 -21.66 4.40 -16.32
C LEU A 19 -21.33 5.43 -15.24
N ALA A 20 -21.61 5.08 -14.00
CA ALA A 20 -21.24 5.87 -12.84
C ALA A 20 -19.74 5.72 -12.52
N PRO A 21 -19.11 6.75 -11.92
CA PRO A 21 -19.66 8.09 -11.70
C PRO A 21 -19.48 9.03 -12.91
N TRP A 22 -18.88 8.56 -14.02
CA TRP A 22 -18.40 9.45 -15.08
C TRP A 22 -19.48 9.98 -16.02
N ALA A 23 -20.56 9.22 -16.25
CA ALA A 23 -21.60 9.61 -17.21
C ALA A 23 -22.45 10.80 -16.76
N SER A 24 -22.57 11.02 -15.44
CA SER A 24 -23.27 12.16 -14.84
C SER A 24 -22.36 13.39 -14.65
N ASN A 25 -21.04 13.20 -14.57
CA ASN A 25 -20.06 14.28 -14.48
C ASN A 25 -19.78 14.87 -15.88
N ARG A 26 -20.69 15.74 -16.34
CA ARG A 26 -20.59 16.43 -17.64
C ARG A 26 -20.18 17.90 -17.48
N TYR A 27 -19.51 18.43 -18.49
CA TYR A 27 -19.12 19.84 -18.56
C TYR A 27 -19.41 20.41 -19.97
N PRO A 28 -19.72 21.71 -20.13
CA PRO A 28 -20.06 22.29 -21.44
C PRO A 28 -18.99 22.14 -22.54
N THR A 29 -17.72 21.95 -22.17
CA THR A 29 -16.61 21.73 -23.12
C THR A 29 -16.40 20.26 -23.47
N ASP A 30 -17.21 19.34 -22.94
CA ASP A 30 -17.09 17.91 -23.24
C ASP A 30 -17.41 17.62 -24.71
N VAL A 31 -16.44 17.06 -25.43
CA VAL A 31 -16.59 16.62 -26.82
C VAL A 31 -16.38 15.11 -26.90
N PRO A 32 -17.43 14.31 -27.19
CA PRO A 32 -17.28 12.89 -27.43
C PRO A 32 -16.45 12.62 -28.67
N LYS A 33 -15.54 11.65 -28.58
CA LYS A 33 -14.66 11.23 -29.67
C LYS A 33 -14.66 9.73 -29.84
N ARG A 34 -14.23 9.31 -31.04
CA ARG A 34 -14.16 7.91 -31.43
C ARG A 34 -13.02 7.67 -32.40
N HIS A 35 -12.32 6.56 -32.22
CA HIS A 35 -11.31 6.06 -33.16
C HIS A 35 -11.59 4.58 -33.47
N LEU A 36 -11.37 4.17 -34.72
CA LEU A 36 -11.57 2.79 -35.18
C LEU A 36 -10.30 2.31 -35.87
N GLN A 37 -9.72 1.25 -35.33
CA GLN A 37 -8.58 0.57 -35.90
C GLN A 37 -9.00 -0.80 -36.44
N LYS A 38 -8.57 -1.12 -37.66
CA LYS A 38 -8.70 -2.46 -38.25
C LYS A 38 -7.38 -3.20 -38.11
N ILE A 39 -7.44 -4.48 -37.81
CA ILE A 39 -6.29 -5.33 -37.53
C ILE A 39 -6.42 -6.62 -38.33
N THR A 40 -5.39 -6.92 -39.12
CA THR A 40 -5.31 -8.13 -39.96
C THR A 40 -4.04 -8.94 -39.71
N GLU A 41 -3.15 -8.44 -38.85
CA GLU A 41 -1.85 -9.01 -38.52
C GLU A 41 -1.80 -9.41 -37.05
N GLY A 42 -0.93 -10.37 -36.71
CA GLY A 42 -0.82 -10.90 -35.34
C GLY A 42 -0.14 -9.92 -34.36
N ARG A 43 0.50 -8.87 -34.89
CA ARG A 43 0.98 -7.71 -34.16
C ARG A 43 0.66 -6.47 -34.98
N ALA A 44 0.16 -5.43 -34.35
CA ALA A 44 -0.10 -4.16 -35.02
C ALA A 44 0.05 -2.98 -34.05
N GLU A 45 0.69 -1.91 -34.51
CA GLU A 45 0.96 -0.72 -33.71
C GLU A 45 0.27 0.50 -34.33
N TYR A 46 -0.34 1.34 -33.49
CA TYR A 46 -1.06 2.53 -33.93
C TYR A 46 -1.11 3.59 -32.84
N ILE A 47 -1.42 4.83 -33.24
CA ILE A 47 -1.50 5.98 -32.33
C ILE A 47 -2.91 6.57 -32.35
N VAL A 48 -3.42 6.87 -31.15
CA VAL A 48 -4.62 7.68 -30.96
C VAL A 48 -4.24 8.98 -30.26
N VAL A 49 -4.71 10.11 -30.78
CA VAL A 49 -4.48 11.42 -30.19
C VAL A 49 -5.73 11.87 -29.46
N GLN A 50 -5.63 12.06 -28.15
CA GLN A 50 -6.67 12.67 -27.33
C GLN A 50 -6.36 14.18 -27.18
N GLY A 51 -7.30 15.03 -27.58
CA GLY A 51 -7.28 16.46 -27.31
C GLY A 51 -7.79 16.81 -25.91
N GLY A 52 -8.13 18.09 -25.71
CA GLY A 52 -8.50 18.61 -24.39
C GLY A 52 -7.29 18.90 -23.50
N THR A 53 -7.54 19.20 -22.24
CA THR A 53 -6.52 19.55 -21.24
C THR A 53 -6.64 18.71 -19.96
N MET A 54 -7.74 17.98 -19.81
CA MET A 54 -7.98 17.08 -18.68
C MET A 54 -8.05 15.62 -19.17
N ASP A 55 -7.70 14.67 -18.29
CA ASP A 55 -7.86 13.22 -18.46
C ASP A 55 -7.94 12.50 -17.12
N GLY A 56 -8.11 11.17 -17.14
CA GLY A 56 -8.16 10.36 -15.92
C GLY A 56 -6.85 10.30 -15.13
N TRP A 57 -5.70 10.67 -15.71
CA TRP A 57 -4.40 10.64 -15.03
C TRP A 57 -4.09 11.95 -14.32
N ASN A 58 -4.36 13.10 -14.95
CA ASN A 58 -4.17 14.40 -14.34
C ASN A 58 -5.33 14.78 -13.39
N CYS A 59 -6.48 14.12 -13.45
CA CYS A 59 -7.55 14.25 -12.45
C CYS A 59 -7.45 13.21 -11.31
N ARG A 60 -6.29 12.56 -11.11
CA ARG A 60 -6.12 11.45 -10.16
C ARG A 60 -4.99 11.66 -9.16
N SER A 61 -5.29 11.47 -7.87
CA SER A 61 -4.29 11.48 -6.80
C SER A 61 -3.39 10.23 -6.82
N PRO A 62 -2.27 10.22 -6.07
CA PRO A 62 -1.53 9.00 -5.79
C PRO A 62 -2.37 7.92 -5.07
N GLN A 63 -1.90 6.68 -5.13
CA GLN A 63 -2.50 5.52 -4.47
C GLN A 63 -2.20 5.51 -2.96
N GLY A 64 -3.24 5.38 -2.12
CA GLY A 64 -3.11 5.24 -0.66
C GLY A 64 -3.39 3.82 -0.16
N VAL A 65 -3.21 3.62 1.15
CA VAL A 65 -3.43 2.35 1.86
C VAL A 65 -4.90 2.16 2.21
N TRP A 66 -5.43 2.97 3.12
CA TRP A 66 -6.80 2.83 3.65
C TRP A 66 -7.87 3.46 2.75
N GLN A 67 -7.44 4.41 1.94
CA GLN A 67 -8.25 5.06 0.91
C GLN A 67 -7.54 4.86 -0.42
N PRO A 68 -8.26 4.41 -1.46
CA PRO A 68 -7.68 4.38 -2.79
C PRO A 68 -7.45 5.79 -3.30
N PHE A 69 -6.78 5.90 -4.45
CA PHE A 69 -6.69 7.18 -5.13
C PHE A 69 -8.07 7.82 -5.34
N GLN A 70 -8.10 9.14 -5.19
CA GLN A 70 -9.23 9.97 -5.56
C GLN A 70 -9.10 10.33 -7.04
N GLN A 71 -10.23 10.30 -7.75
CA GLN A 71 -10.28 10.66 -9.16
C GLN A 71 -11.51 11.53 -9.40
N THR A 72 -11.30 12.78 -9.77
CA THR A 72 -12.38 13.76 -9.93
C THR A 72 -13.03 13.67 -11.30
N TRP A 73 -12.32 13.14 -12.30
CA TRP A 73 -12.84 12.93 -13.65
C TRP A 73 -12.08 11.83 -14.41
N GLU A 74 -12.70 11.31 -15.47
CA GLU A 74 -12.17 10.29 -16.36
C GLU A 74 -12.55 10.64 -17.80
N SER A 75 -11.62 10.58 -18.75
CA SER A 75 -11.88 10.83 -20.18
C SER A 75 -12.29 9.56 -20.91
N ASN A 76 -11.70 8.42 -20.54
CA ASN A 76 -11.95 7.14 -21.19
C ASN A 76 -13.39 6.69 -20.95
N ARG A 77 -14.05 6.13 -21.96
CA ARG A 77 -15.42 5.60 -21.85
C ARG A 77 -15.42 4.11 -22.11
N SER A 78 -14.90 3.72 -23.28
CA SER A 78 -14.76 2.31 -23.60
C SER A 78 -13.67 2.04 -24.63
N VAL A 79 -13.14 0.83 -24.58
CA VAL A 79 -12.38 0.24 -25.67
C VAL A 79 -13.01 -1.11 -25.99
N ARG A 80 -13.48 -1.26 -27.23
CA ARG A 80 -14.14 -2.48 -27.70
C ARG A 80 -13.28 -3.18 -28.73
N MET A 81 -12.81 -4.38 -28.39
CA MET A 81 -12.06 -5.27 -29.28
C MET A 81 -12.97 -6.41 -29.74
N GLU A 82 -13.17 -6.53 -31.04
CA GLU A 82 -14.11 -7.50 -31.61
C GLU A 82 -13.52 -8.31 -32.74
N ASN A 83 -13.91 -9.58 -32.81
CA ASN A 83 -13.59 -10.46 -33.92
C ASN A 83 -14.68 -10.37 -35.00
N ARG A 84 -14.30 -9.79 -36.14
CA ARG A 84 -15.14 -9.64 -37.35
C ARG A 84 -14.84 -10.70 -38.41
N GLY A 85 -13.89 -11.59 -38.15
CA GLY A 85 -13.49 -12.67 -39.06
C GLY A 85 -14.34 -13.92 -38.92
N GLU A 86 -13.86 -15.01 -39.52
CA GLU A 86 -14.52 -16.33 -39.53
C GLU A 86 -13.73 -17.41 -38.76
N THR A 87 -12.63 -17.00 -38.15
CA THR A 87 -11.68 -17.81 -37.38
C THR A 87 -11.57 -17.27 -35.97
N ASP A 88 -11.25 -18.14 -35.02
CA ASP A 88 -11.00 -17.74 -33.64
C ASP A 88 -9.74 -16.87 -33.55
N VAL A 89 -9.81 -15.85 -32.69
CA VAL A 89 -8.68 -15.01 -32.33
C VAL A 89 -8.22 -15.42 -30.93
N VAL A 90 -7.04 -16.02 -30.85
CA VAL A 90 -6.52 -16.64 -29.62
C VAL A 90 -5.64 -15.66 -28.85
N ASN A 91 -5.95 -15.46 -27.57
CA ASN A 91 -5.22 -14.60 -26.63
C ASN A 91 -4.94 -13.17 -27.14
N PRO A 92 -5.93 -12.47 -27.74
CA PRO A 92 -5.71 -11.11 -28.18
C PRO A 92 -5.52 -10.17 -26.99
N TRP A 93 -4.62 -9.20 -27.14
CA TRP A 93 -4.36 -8.18 -26.13
C TRP A 93 -4.11 -6.82 -26.76
N LEU A 94 -4.51 -5.78 -26.04
CA LEU A 94 -4.23 -4.39 -26.38
C LEU A 94 -3.41 -3.77 -25.26
N SER A 95 -2.13 -3.55 -25.54
CA SER A 95 -1.22 -2.88 -24.62
C SER A 95 -1.12 -1.39 -24.93
N ASN A 96 -1.09 -0.57 -23.88
CA ASN A 96 -0.66 0.84 -23.93
C ASN A 96 0.74 1.03 -23.30
N GLY A 97 1.48 -0.06 -23.10
CA GLY A 97 2.76 -0.11 -22.39
C GLY A 97 2.68 0.09 -20.87
N ARG A 98 1.47 0.30 -20.33
CA ARG A 98 1.23 0.52 -18.89
C ARG A 98 0.39 -0.56 -18.24
N ASN A 99 -0.26 -1.42 -19.02
CA ASN A 99 -1.24 -2.39 -18.56
C ASN A 99 -0.81 -3.86 -18.73
N ASP A 100 0.47 -4.13 -18.96
CA ASP A 100 0.98 -5.50 -19.18
C ASP A 100 1.09 -6.27 -17.84
N PHE A 101 -0.06 -6.72 -17.35
CA PHE A 101 -0.22 -7.53 -16.12
C PHE A 101 -0.92 -8.87 -16.41
N ARG A 102 -0.74 -9.44 -17.61
CA ARG A 102 -1.56 -10.59 -18.06
C ARG A 102 -1.19 -11.90 -17.40
N SER A 103 0.01 -12.01 -16.87
CA SER A 103 0.54 -13.20 -16.21
C SER A 103 1.56 -12.76 -15.17
N LEU A 104 1.90 -13.62 -14.22
CA LEU A 104 2.93 -13.31 -13.23
C LEU A 104 4.29 -12.98 -13.88
N ASP A 105 4.60 -13.59 -15.03
CA ASP A 105 5.80 -13.26 -15.82
C ASP A 105 5.81 -11.84 -16.34
N GLU A 106 4.71 -11.38 -16.92
CA GLU A 106 4.61 -10.01 -17.43
C GLU A 106 4.63 -8.99 -16.29
N ILE A 107 3.96 -9.30 -15.17
CA ILE A 107 3.97 -8.46 -13.95
C ILE A 107 5.42 -8.24 -13.47
N VAL A 108 6.22 -9.31 -13.42
CA VAL A 108 7.62 -9.23 -13.01
C VAL A 108 8.47 -8.51 -14.04
N ALA A 109 8.37 -8.88 -15.32
CA ALA A 109 9.15 -8.28 -16.40
C ALA A 109 8.90 -6.78 -16.57
N ARG A 110 7.72 -6.29 -16.18
CA ARG A 110 7.37 -4.87 -16.16
C ARG A 110 8.22 -4.05 -15.18
N ALA A 111 8.53 -4.61 -14.02
CA ALA A 111 9.26 -3.92 -12.96
C ALA A 111 10.77 -4.25 -12.97
N ALA A 112 11.09 -5.53 -13.15
CA ALA A 112 12.44 -6.09 -13.08
C ALA A 112 13.10 -6.13 -14.45
N GLU A 113 13.91 -5.13 -14.75
CA GLU A 113 14.64 -5.01 -16.01
C GLU A 113 15.91 -5.88 -16.02
N PRO A 114 16.38 -6.34 -17.20
CA PRO A 114 17.67 -7.00 -17.32
C PRO A 114 18.81 -6.15 -16.75
N GLY A 115 19.68 -6.76 -15.94
CA GLY A 115 20.83 -6.08 -15.33
C GLY A 115 20.57 -5.48 -13.93
N MET A 116 19.32 -5.47 -13.46
CA MET A 116 19.02 -5.06 -12.08
C MET A 116 19.66 -5.99 -11.05
N THR A 117 20.17 -5.41 -9.97
CA THR A 117 20.55 -6.15 -8.76
C THR A 117 19.32 -6.72 -8.06
N ASP A 118 19.51 -7.69 -7.17
CA ASP A 118 18.40 -8.29 -6.42
C ASP A 118 17.68 -7.27 -5.54
N LYS A 119 18.42 -6.29 -4.97
CA LYS A 119 17.85 -5.13 -4.30
C LYS A 119 16.98 -4.28 -5.22
N GLU A 120 17.45 -3.97 -6.43
CA GLU A 120 16.69 -3.17 -7.39
C GLU A 120 15.42 -3.87 -7.86
N LYS A 121 15.47 -5.19 -8.11
CA LYS A 121 14.28 -5.98 -8.43
C LYS A 121 13.28 -5.95 -7.27
N ALA A 122 13.75 -6.15 -6.03
CA ALA A 122 12.89 -6.14 -4.85
C ALA A 122 12.16 -4.80 -4.68
N MET A 123 12.91 -3.69 -4.77
CA MET A 123 12.37 -2.33 -4.68
C MET A 123 11.41 -2.01 -5.82
N ALA A 124 11.72 -2.39 -7.06
CA ALA A 124 10.87 -2.14 -8.22
C ALA A 124 9.52 -2.86 -8.10
N LEU A 125 9.53 -4.12 -7.65
CA LEU A 125 8.31 -4.92 -7.47
C LEU A 125 7.46 -4.41 -6.31
N TRP A 126 8.08 -4.10 -5.16
CA TRP A 126 7.37 -3.49 -4.04
C TRP A 126 6.74 -2.14 -4.43
N TRP A 127 7.50 -1.28 -5.11
CA TRP A 127 6.99 0.01 -5.56
C TRP A 127 5.86 -0.14 -6.59
N GLN A 128 5.92 -1.14 -7.46
CA GLN A 128 4.82 -1.45 -8.37
C GLN A 128 3.55 -1.88 -7.60
N GLU A 129 3.67 -2.79 -6.64
CA GLU A 129 2.54 -3.31 -5.85
C GLU A 129 1.78 -2.16 -5.15
N VAL A 130 2.48 -1.33 -4.38
CA VAL A 130 1.89 -0.24 -3.59
C VAL A 130 1.25 0.87 -4.45
N GLN A 131 1.58 0.93 -5.74
CA GLN A 131 0.99 1.91 -6.68
C GLN A 131 -0.27 1.39 -7.39
N HIS A 132 -0.62 0.11 -7.23
CA HIS A 132 -1.74 -0.51 -7.96
C HIS A 132 -2.83 -1.12 -7.08
N ARG A 133 -2.60 -1.24 -5.77
CA ARG A 133 -3.60 -1.74 -4.84
C ARG A 133 -3.77 -0.86 -3.61
N PHE A 134 -4.82 -1.13 -2.84
CA PHE A 134 -5.08 -0.57 -1.52
C PHE A 134 -5.61 -1.66 -0.58
N HIS A 135 -5.65 -1.38 0.72
CA HIS A 135 -6.15 -2.31 1.73
C HIS A 135 -7.68 -2.33 1.76
N LEU A 136 -8.27 -3.47 1.40
CA LEU A 136 -9.71 -3.72 1.56
C LEU A 136 -10.02 -5.22 1.58
N GLU A 137 -10.92 -5.61 2.48
CA GLU A 137 -11.42 -6.98 2.62
C GLU A 137 -12.16 -7.49 1.38
N GLY A 138 -12.14 -8.81 1.18
CA GLY A 138 -12.88 -9.49 0.11
C GLY A 138 -12.67 -11.00 0.14
N ASP A 139 -12.89 -11.68 -1.00
CA ASP A 139 -12.74 -13.14 -1.08
C ASP A 139 -11.26 -13.53 -1.15
N ASN A 140 -10.73 -14.09 -0.06
CA ASN A 140 -9.32 -14.48 0.01
C ASN A 140 -8.89 -15.45 -1.10
N ASN A 141 -9.78 -16.30 -1.63
CA ASN A 141 -9.43 -17.22 -2.72
C ASN A 141 -9.15 -16.49 -4.05
N GLU A 142 -9.64 -15.26 -4.17
CA GLU A 142 -9.48 -14.43 -5.35
C GLU A 142 -8.38 -13.38 -5.17
N LEU A 143 -8.22 -12.85 -3.96
CA LEU A 143 -7.32 -11.74 -3.66
C LEU A 143 -5.86 -12.14 -3.40
N LEU A 144 -5.56 -13.43 -3.30
CA LEU A 144 -4.19 -13.96 -3.14
C LEU A 144 -3.42 -14.15 -4.46
N ASP A 145 -4.07 -13.86 -5.59
CA ASP A 145 -3.51 -14.02 -6.93
C ASP A 145 -3.17 -12.65 -7.54
N PRO A 146 -1.89 -12.35 -7.83
CA PRO A 146 -1.50 -11.04 -8.32
C PRO A 146 -2.19 -10.69 -9.64
N VAL A 147 -2.34 -11.64 -10.58
CA VAL A 147 -2.98 -11.35 -11.88
C VAL A 147 -4.42 -10.90 -11.68
N LYS A 148 -5.15 -11.54 -10.75
CA LYS A 148 -6.52 -11.12 -10.42
C LYS A 148 -6.55 -9.80 -9.66
N VAL A 149 -5.65 -9.58 -8.71
CA VAL A 149 -5.55 -8.30 -7.98
C VAL A 149 -5.34 -7.15 -8.95
N PHE A 150 -4.37 -7.24 -9.87
CA PHE A 150 -4.08 -6.17 -10.82
C PHE A 150 -5.21 -5.95 -11.85
N ASN A 151 -5.88 -7.00 -12.33
CA ASN A 151 -6.83 -6.89 -13.45
C ASN A 151 -8.32 -6.84 -13.06
N VAL A 152 -8.70 -7.42 -11.92
CA VAL A 152 -10.09 -7.65 -11.53
C VAL A 152 -10.49 -6.83 -10.30
N TYR A 153 -9.66 -6.81 -9.25
CA TYR A 153 -10.07 -6.29 -7.94
C TYR A 153 -9.46 -4.92 -7.59
N GLY A 154 -8.16 -4.72 -7.81
CA GLY A 154 -7.44 -3.50 -7.45
C GLY A 154 -7.26 -3.29 -5.95
N HIS A 155 -7.54 -4.30 -5.13
CA HIS A 155 -7.36 -4.28 -3.68
C HIS A 155 -7.11 -5.68 -3.15
N ASN A 156 -6.55 -5.77 -1.95
CA ASN A 156 -6.39 -6.99 -1.17
C ASN A 156 -6.21 -6.63 0.32
N THR A 157 -6.04 -7.63 1.18
CA THR A 157 -5.71 -7.45 2.61
C THR A 157 -4.25 -7.79 2.85
N CYS A 158 -3.69 -7.39 4.00
CA CYS A 158 -2.30 -7.66 4.38
C CYS A 158 -1.84 -9.10 4.09
N GLY A 159 -2.59 -10.11 4.54
CA GLY A 159 -2.24 -11.51 4.31
C GLY A 159 -2.22 -11.92 2.83
N ASN A 160 -3.12 -11.38 2.01
CA ASN A 160 -3.21 -11.66 0.59
C ASN A 160 -2.14 -10.92 -0.22
N ASP A 161 -1.84 -9.67 0.13
CA ASP A 161 -0.73 -8.92 -0.45
C ASP A 161 0.61 -9.57 -0.14
N SER A 162 0.79 -9.95 1.11
CA SER A 162 1.98 -10.64 1.57
C SER A 162 2.26 -11.90 0.73
N ILE A 163 1.20 -12.59 0.27
CA ILE A 163 1.26 -13.69 -0.69
C ILE A 163 1.61 -13.20 -2.10
N CYS A 164 0.91 -12.18 -2.62
CA CYS A 164 1.11 -11.62 -3.95
C CYS A 164 2.53 -11.08 -4.17
N LEU A 165 3.02 -10.25 -3.25
CA LEU A 165 4.35 -9.66 -3.31
C LEU A 165 5.45 -10.73 -3.16
N ALA A 166 5.24 -11.73 -2.29
CA ALA A 166 6.14 -12.86 -2.18
C ALA A 166 6.21 -13.68 -3.48
N GLY A 167 5.07 -13.91 -4.13
CA GLY A 167 5.02 -14.60 -5.43
C GLY A 167 5.77 -13.85 -6.53
N GLN A 168 5.64 -12.52 -6.57
CA GLN A 168 6.40 -11.67 -7.50
C GLN A 168 7.91 -11.76 -7.27
N TRP A 169 8.38 -11.63 -6.02
CA TRP A 169 9.81 -11.76 -5.70
C TRP A 169 10.35 -13.16 -6.02
N ARG A 170 9.61 -14.22 -5.70
CA ARG A 170 9.99 -15.60 -6.05
C ARG A 170 10.10 -15.78 -7.55
N ARG A 171 9.14 -15.25 -8.31
CA ARG A 171 9.18 -15.33 -9.77
C ARG A 171 10.36 -14.54 -10.36
N ALA A 172 10.79 -13.47 -9.69
CA ALA A 172 12.02 -12.73 -10.00
C ALA A 172 13.33 -13.44 -9.55
N GLY A 173 13.24 -14.64 -8.95
CA GLY A 173 14.39 -15.43 -8.51
C GLY A 173 14.90 -15.09 -7.11
N LEU A 174 14.15 -14.31 -6.32
CA LEU A 174 14.54 -13.92 -4.98
C LEU A 174 14.02 -14.91 -3.93
N ARG A 175 14.76 -15.08 -2.83
CA ARG A 175 14.30 -15.86 -1.67
C ARG A 175 13.38 -14.99 -0.81
N VAL A 176 12.34 -15.60 -0.27
CA VAL A 176 11.29 -14.90 0.46
C VAL A 176 10.93 -15.69 1.72
N ALA A 177 10.59 -14.98 2.79
CA ALA A 177 10.11 -15.57 4.03
C ALA A 177 9.01 -14.69 4.65
N PRO A 178 8.12 -15.25 5.46
CA PRO A 178 7.15 -14.45 6.18
C PRO A 178 7.80 -13.68 7.34
N ALA A 179 7.30 -12.48 7.61
CA ALA A 179 7.49 -11.81 8.91
C ALA A 179 6.41 -12.27 9.90
N ARG A 180 6.69 -12.14 11.19
CA ARG A 180 5.89 -12.58 12.35
C ARG A 180 5.49 -11.37 13.21
N LEU A 181 4.40 -10.72 12.81
CA LEU A 181 3.87 -9.53 13.49
C LEU A 181 2.56 -9.86 14.21
N VAL A 182 2.15 -9.01 15.16
CA VAL A 182 0.84 -9.10 15.81
C VAL A 182 -0.18 -8.30 15.00
N GLY A 183 -1.30 -8.91 14.61
CA GLY A 183 -2.40 -8.23 13.91
C GLY A 183 -2.13 -7.90 12.43
N HIS A 184 -0.90 -8.13 11.95
CA HIS A 184 -0.48 -7.79 10.60
C HIS A 184 0.30 -8.94 9.94
N CYS A 185 0.25 -9.03 8.61
CA CYS A 185 0.88 -10.12 7.87
C CYS A 185 1.62 -9.57 6.64
N ILE A 186 2.94 -9.71 6.61
CA ILE A 186 3.81 -9.21 5.54
C ILE A 186 4.99 -10.17 5.28
N SER A 187 5.79 -9.87 4.27
CA SER A 187 6.89 -10.71 3.79
C SER A 187 8.23 -9.98 3.82
N GLN A 188 9.31 -10.76 3.89
CA GLN A 188 10.70 -10.30 3.81
C GLN A 188 11.38 -10.97 2.61
N VAL A 189 12.35 -10.28 2.02
CA VAL A 189 13.10 -10.73 0.84
C VAL A 189 14.60 -10.72 1.10
N PHE A 190 15.31 -11.71 0.57
CA PHE A 190 16.74 -11.85 0.77
C PHE A 190 17.52 -11.20 -0.39
N PHE A 191 18.39 -10.24 -0.06
CA PHE A 191 19.38 -9.65 -0.96
C PHE A 191 20.53 -9.07 -0.13
N ASP A 192 21.66 -8.78 -0.78
CA ASP A 192 22.88 -8.25 -0.11
C ASP A 192 23.31 -9.09 1.12
N GLY A 193 23.11 -10.41 1.05
CA GLY A 193 23.51 -11.35 2.10
C GLY A 193 22.64 -11.37 3.36
N ARG A 194 21.49 -10.68 3.37
CA ARG A 194 20.60 -10.57 4.54
C ARG A 194 19.12 -10.53 4.17
N TRP A 195 18.26 -10.67 5.18
CA TRP A 195 16.81 -10.43 5.05
C TRP A 195 16.52 -8.93 5.13
N ASN A 196 15.53 -8.50 4.35
CA ASN A 196 15.07 -7.12 4.25
C ASN A 196 13.53 -7.12 4.21
N LEU A 197 12.90 -6.30 5.03
CA LEU A 197 11.44 -6.25 5.18
C LEU A 197 10.87 -5.10 4.34
N MET A 198 9.87 -5.41 3.53
CA MET A 198 9.13 -4.41 2.75
C MET A 198 7.64 -4.71 2.89
N ASP A 199 6.89 -3.75 3.39
CA ASP A 199 5.47 -3.86 3.65
C ASP A 199 4.69 -3.36 2.41
N GLY A 200 4.11 -4.30 1.66
CA GLY A 200 3.25 -3.98 0.53
C GLY A 200 1.90 -3.38 0.94
N ASP A 201 1.48 -3.54 2.21
CA ASP A 201 0.16 -3.16 2.73
C ASP A 201 0.12 -1.82 3.39
N MET A 202 1.02 -1.56 4.34
CA MET A 202 1.19 -0.23 4.89
C MET A 202 2.03 0.67 3.99
N HIS A 203 2.32 0.22 2.77
CA HIS A 203 3.16 0.90 1.78
C HIS A 203 4.48 1.39 2.37
N SER A 204 5.14 0.58 3.22
CA SER A 204 6.25 1.04 4.04
C SER A 204 7.52 0.21 3.84
N ALA A 205 8.66 0.89 3.83
CA ALA A 205 9.99 0.29 3.87
C ALA A 205 10.89 1.16 4.76
N TYR A 206 11.59 0.52 5.69
CA TYR A 206 12.36 1.18 6.73
C TYR A 206 13.85 1.04 6.46
N LEU A 207 14.62 2.11 6.69
CA LEU A 207 16.07 2.10 6.49
C LEU A 207 16.80 2.09 7.82
N LEU A 208 17.90 1.35 7.89
CA LEU A 208 18.88 1.44 8.97
C LEU A 208 19.51 2.85 9.04
N ARG A 209 20.30 3.10 10.08
CA ARG A 209 20.93 4.42 10.33
C ARG A 209 21.93 4.84 9.25
N ASP A 210 22.33 3.92 8.37
CA ASP A 210 23.09 4.21 7.16
C ASP A 210 22.24 4.82 6.03
N ASN A 211 20.91 4.93 6.19
CA ASN A 211 19.94 5.39 5.19
C ASN A 211 20.11 4.69 3.82
N GLU A 212 20.58 3.45 3.82
CA GLU A 212 20.91 2.67 2.63
C GLU A 212 20.37 1.25 2.70
N THR A 213 20.54 0.62 3.85
CA THR A 213 20.15 -0.76 4.08
C THR A 213 18.71 -0.82 4.54
N VAL A 214 17.91 -1.67 3.90
CA VAL A 214 16.52 -1.91 4.32
C VAL A 214 16.54 -2.77 5.57
N ALA A 215 15.80 -2.36 6.59
CA ALA A 215 15.75 -3.05 7.88
C ALA A 215 15.08 -4.42 7.75
N SER A 216 15.55 -5.42 8.49
CA SER A 216 14.83 -6.68 8.69
C SER A 216 13.85 -6.58 9.86
N GLU A 217 12.98 -7.57 10.01
CA GLU A 217 12.14 -7.71 11.21
C GLU A 217 12.94 -7.66 12.52
N GLN A 218 14.12 -8.30 12.56
CA GLN A 218 14.98 -8.34 13.75
C GLN A 218 15.58 -6.96 14.07
N ASP A 219 15.85 -6.14 13.05
CA ASP A 219 16.27 -4.75 13.28
C ASP A 219 15.11 -3.92 13.86
N LEU A 220 13.89 -4.14 13.35
CA LEU A 220 12.71 -3.36 13.72
C LEU A 220 12.21 -3.70 15.12
N VAL A 221 12.16 -4.98 15.52
CA VAL A 221 11.84 -5.37 16.91
C VAL A 221 12.92 -4.90 17.90
N ARG A 222 14.16 -4.74 17.44
CA ARG A 222 15.27 -4.25 18.27
C ARG A 222 15.15 -2.74 18.46
N ASP A 223 14.93 -1.99 17.40
CA ASP A 223 14.90 -0.52 17.40
C ASP A 223 13.64 0.05 16.73
N HIS A 224 12.59 0.25 17.53
CA HIS A 224 11.33 0.88 17.10
C HIS A 224 11.50 2.28 16.52
N ASP A 225 12.57 3.02 16.86
CA ASP A 225 12.81 4.35 16.29
C ASP A 225 13.13 4.32 14.78
N LEU A 226 13.54 3.17 14.23
CA LEU A 226 13.66 3.01 12.77
C LEU A 226 12.32 3.18 12.06
N ILE A 227 11.22 2.79 12.71
CA ILE A 227 9.85 2.98 12.24
C ILE A 227 9.40 4.40 12.56
N ARG A 228 9.59 4.85 13.80
CA ARG A 228 9.08 6.15 14.26
C ARG A 228 9.73 7.38 13.62
N ARG A 229 10.86 7.22 12.92
CA ARG A 229 11.51 8.25 12.08
C ARG A 229 11.07 8.22 10.61
N THR A 230 10.30 7.21 10.22
CA THR A 230 9.86 6.97 8.85
C THR A 230 8.36 7.23 8.74
N HIS A 231 7.91 7.86 7.66
CA HIS A 231 6.48 8.01 7.40
C HIS A 231 5.81 6.64 7.16
N THR A 232 4.73 6.34 7.87
CA THR A 232 4.02 5.05 7.82
C THR A 232 2.65 5.16 7.11
N GLN A 233 2.11 4.02 6.66
CA GLN A 233 0.75 3.87 6.13
C GLN A 233 0.44 4.66 4.83
N GLY A 234 1.46 4.89 4.02
CA GLY A 234 1.33 5.43 2.66
C GLY A 234 1.06 6.93 2.55
N ILE A 235 1.13 7.44 1.31
CA ILE A 235 1.21 8.89 1.03
C ILE A 235 -0.04 9.71 1.40
N LEU A 236 -1.22 9.09 1.46
CA LEU A 236 -2.46 9.77 1.85
C LEU A 236 -2.63 9.91 3.37
N GLN A 237 -1.80 9.21 4.16
CA GLN A 237 -1.80 9.32 5.61
C GLN A 237 -1.10 10.62 6.04
N PRO A 238 -1.71 11.45 6.91
CA PRO A 238 -1.04 12.59 7.52
C PRO A 238 0.11 12.16 8.44
N ASP A 239 1.15 13.00 8.55
CA ASP A 239 2.20 12.81 9.55
C ASP A 239 1.60 12.73 10.97
N GLY A 240 1.98 11.71 11.75
CA GLY A 240 1.38 11.51 13.05
C GLY A 240 2.11 10.47 13.91
N ARG A 241 2.78 10.96 14.97
CA ARG A 241 3.58 10.13 15.89
C ARG A 241 2.83 8.93 16.48
N ALA A 242 1.55 9.09 16.81
CA ALA A 242 0.75 8.01 17.36
C ALA A 242 0.53 6.86 16.35
N GLY A 243 0.43 7.17 15.06
CA GLY A 243 0.35 6.17 13.99
C GLY A 243 1.68 5.41 13.87
N ASP A 244 2.80 6.12 13.86
CA ASP A 244 4.12 5.51 13.76
C ASP A 244 4.45 4.64 15.00
N GLU A 245 3.95 5.00 16.18
CA GLU A 245 4.07 4.21 17.41
C GLU A 245 3.14 2.99 17.43
N TRP A 246 1.93 3.09 16.84
CA TRP A 246 1.09 1.91 16.61
C TRP A 246 1.78 0.95 15.66
N GLU A 247 2.34 1.45 14.55
CA GLU A 247 3.06 0.65 13.56
C GLU A 247 4.33 0.03 14.14
N SER A 248 5.04 0.72 15.04
CA SER A 248 6.20 0.10 15.69
C SER A 248 5.80 -1.04 16.64
N SER A 249 4.63 -0.92 17.27
CA SER A 249 4.19 -1.85 18.32
C SER A 249 3.85 -3.27 17.83
N ILE A 250 3.64 -3.46 16.52
CA ILE A 250 3.30 -4.79 15.95
C ILE A 250 4.54 -5.67 15.73
N TYR A 251 5.76 -5.11 15.79
CA TYR A 251 7.02 -5.84 15.64
C TYR A 251 7.49 -6.42 16.97
N VAL A 252 7.34 -7.75 17.13
CA VAL A 252 7.58 -8.45 18.41
C VAL A 252 8.53 -9.65 18.32
N PHE A 253 8.89 -10.10 17.11
CA PHE A 253 9.60 -11.36 16.91
C PHE A 253 11.12 -11.18 16.83
N GLU A 254 11.84 -11.75 17.79
CA GLU A 254 13.31 -11.66 17.90
C GLU A 254 14.05 -12.91 17.37
N GLY A 255 13.32 -13.93 16.90
CA GLY A 255 13.89 -15.21 16.46
C GLY A 255 14.45 -15.21 15.04
N GLU A 256 14.92 -16.37 14.58
CA GLU A 256 15.45 -16.54 13.22
C GLU A 256 14.36 -16.46 12.14
N VAL A 257 14.70 -15.84 11.01
CA VAL A 257 13.80 -15.78 9.85
C VAL A 257 13.75 -17.15 9.17
N THR A 258 12.60 -17.80 9.27
CA THR A 258 12.34 -19.11 8.67
C THR A 258 11.02 -19.13 7.89
N GLY A 259 10.83 -20.15 7.07
CA GLY A 259 9.62 -20.37 6.28
C GLY A 259 9.73 -19.89 4.83
N ASP A 260 8.62 -19.98 4.13
CA ASP A 260 8.48 -19.62 2.73
C ASP A 260 7.06 -19.12 2.47
N ARG A 261 6.87 -18.30 1.43
CA ARG A 261 5.57 -17.80 0.99
C ARG A 261 5.57 -17.61 -0.52
N ASN A 262 4.48 -17.99 -1.17
CA ASN A 262 4.34 -17.88 -2.63
C ASN A 262 2.87 -17.65 -3.01
N SER A 263 2.64 -17.02 -4.16
CA SER A 263 1.31 -16.90 -4.78
C SER A 263 1.04 -18.02 -5.78
N PRO A 264 -0.21 -18.18 -6.25
CA PRO A 264 -0.47 -18.89 -7.49
C PRO A 264 0.34 -18.28 -8.64
N GLY A 265 0.83 -19.13 -9.53
CA GLY A 265 1.67 -18.72 -10.67
C GLY A 265 1.08 -19.03 -12.05
N ASP A 266 0.00 -19.81 -12.12
CA ASP A 266 -0.53 -20.34 -13.39
C ASP A 266 -1.68 -19.50 -13.98
N THR A 267 -2.12 -18.47 -13.26
CA THR A 267 -3.21 -17.59 -13.70
C THR A 267 -2.74 -16.67 -14.83
N ALA A 268 -3.57 -16.54 -15.85
CA ALA A 268 -3.33 -15.62 -16.95
C ALA A 268 -4.63 -15.01 -17.49
N MET A 269 -4.54 -13.81 -18.05
CA MET A 269 -5.64 -13.09 -18.72
C MET A 269 -5.92 -13.64 -20.13
N HIS A 270 -5.81 -14.96 -20.30
CA HIS A 270 -6.02 -15.65 -21.57
C HIS A 270 -7.51 -15.74 -21.92
N MET A 271 -7.83 -15.43 -23.17
CA MET A 271 -9.19 -15.45 -23.71
C MET A 271 -9.13 -15.73 -25.21
N THR A 272 -10.12 -16.45 -25.75
CA THR A 272 -10.31 -16.57 -27.20
C THR A 272 -11.56 -15.77 -27.58
N LEU A 273 -11.45 -14.95 -28.63
CA LEU A 273 -12.59 -14.29 -29.25
C LEU A 273 -13.02 -15.09 -30.48
N ARG A 274 -14.16 -15.79 -30.37
CA ARG A 274 -14.82 -16.49 -31.47
C ARG A 274 -15.38 -15.49 -32.50
N PRO A 275 -15.67 -15.90 -33.74
CA PRO A 275 -16.39 -15.06 -34.71
C PRO A 275 -17.67 -14.46 -34.12
N GLY A 276 -17.77 -13.13 -34.13
CA GLY A 276 -18.90 -12.41 -33.54
C GLY A 276 -18.78 -12.09 -32.05
N GLU A 277 -17.62 -12.36 -31.43
CA GLU A 277 -17.34 -11.96 -30.05
C GLU A 277 -16.64 -10.61 -29.92
N ALA A 278 -16.84 -9.97 -28.77
CA ALA A 278 -16.12 -8.77 -28.38
C ALA A 278 -15.86 -8.69 -26.89
N LEU A 279 -14.65 -8.29 -26.51
CA LEU A 279 -14.30 -7.84 -25.17
C LEU A 279 -14.38 -6.31 -25.14
N VAL A 280 -15.04 -5.77 -24.11
CA VAL A 280 -15.21 -4.33 -23.92
C VAL A 280 -14.69 -3.94 -22.55
N TRP A 281 -13.59 -3.20 -22.53
CA TRP A 281 -13.17 -2.47 -21.33
C TRP A 281 -14.01 -1.20 -21.23
N ARG A 282 -14.67 -0.97 -20.10
CA ARG A 282 -15.47 0.23 -19.85
C ARG A 282 -15.01 0.89 -18.57
N TRP A 283 -14.86 2.21 -18.57
CA TRP A 283 -14.48 2.96 -17.37
C TRP A 283 -15.73 3.35 -16.59
N GLY A 284 -15.79 2.96 -15.32
CA GLY A 284 -16.95 3.12 -14.45
C GLY A 284 -17.81 1.86 -14.37
N HIS A 285 -18.87 1.94 -13.58
CA HIS A 285 -19.75 0.81 -13.26
C HIS A 285 -21.21 1.12 -13.60
N VAL A 286 -22.00 0.06 -13.75
CA VAL A 286 -23.46 0.19 -13.89
C VAL A 286 -24.10 0.60 -12.55
N ASN A 287 -25.38 0.98 -12.56
CA ASN A 287 -26.13 1.31 -11.34
C ASN A 287 -27.39 0.44 -11.24
N PRO A 288 -27.53 -0.45 -10.23
CA PRO A 288 -26.58 -0.70 -9.14
C PRO A 288 -25.26 -1.30 -9.63
N VAL A 289 -24.18 -1.09 -8.86
CA VAL A 289 -22.85 -1.64 -9.19
C VAL A 289 -22.89 -3.17 -9.20
N LYS A 290 -22.29 -3.78 -10.22
CA LYS A 290 -22.12 -5.24 -10.30
C LYS A 290 -20.70 -5.61 -9.85
N TYR A 291 -20.57 -6.49 -8.86
CA TYR A 291 -19.29 -6.81 -8.25
C TYR A 291 -19.32 -8.18 -7.58
N ARG A 292 -18.16 -8.69 -7.20
CA ARG A 292 -17.98 -9.85 -6.31
C ARG A 292 -17.45 -9.40 -4.97
N GLY A 293 -18.11 -9.82 -3.91
CA GLY A 293 -17.73 -9.46 -2.55
C GLY A 293 -18.82 -9.76 -1.53
N GLY A 294 -18.37 -10.02 -0.30
CA GLY A 294 -19.24 -10.34 0.83
C GLY A 294 -20.05 -9.16 1.37
N ARG A 295 -19.69 -7.93 1.00
CA ARG A 295 -20.30 -6.66 1.47
C ARG A 295 -20.38 -5.68 0.31
N GLU A 296 -21.24 -4.67 0.44
CA GLU A 296 -21.30 -3.58 -0.52
C GLU A 296 -19.93 -2.90 -0.69
N PRO A 297 -19.51 -2.53 -1.91
CA PRO A 297 -18.19 -1.96 -2.13
C PRO A 297 -18.10 -0.61 -1.43
N ARG A 298 -17.11 -0.46 -0.54
CA ARG A 298 -16.81 0.84 0.11
C ARG A 298 -16.41 1.91 -0.91
N PHE A 299 -15.77 1.50 -2.01
CA PHE A 299 -15.27 2.39 -3.06
C PHE A 299 -15.75 1.94 -4.45
N PRO A 300 -17.06 2.08 -4.76
CA PRO A 300 -17.62 1.56 -6.01
C PRO A 300 -17.00 2.21 -7.26
N ALA A 301 -16.53 3.47 -7.16
CA ALA A 301 -15.81 4.14 -8.25
C ALA A 301 -14.47 3.48 -8.64
N ARG A 302 -13.95 2.55 -7.83
CA ARG A 302 -12.77 1.72 -8.17
C ARG A 302 -13.13 0.43 -8.89
N ILE A 303 -14.41 0.18 -9.15
CA ILE A 303 -14.89 -0.97 -9.92
C ILE A 303 -15.25 -0.50 -11.31
N CYS A 304 -14.76 -1.22 -12.31
CA CYS A 304 -15.19 -1.05 -13.70
C CYS A 304 -16.00 -2.26 -14.13
N ASN A 305 -17.18 -2.04 -14.70
CA ASN A 305 -17.97 -3.12 -15.29
C ASN A 305 -17.67 -3.22 -16.78
N GLY A 306 -16.83 -4.16 -17.21
CA GLY A 306 -16.62 -4.47 -18.62
C GLY A 306 -17.74 -5.33 -19.22
N LEU A 307 -17.63 -5.65 -20.51
CA LEU A 307 -18.53 -6.62 -21.18
C LEU A 307 -17.74 -7.67 -21.94
N TRP A 308 -18.30 -8.90 -21.97
CA TRP A 308 -17.98 -9.88 -23.01
C TRP A 308 -19.25 -10.26 -23.76
N GLU A 309 -19.26 -9.93 -25.05
CA GLU A 309 -20.41 -10.12 -25.94
C GLU A 309 -20.13 -11.27 -26.91
N TYR A 310 -21.14 -12.12 -27.14
CA TYR A 310 -21.15 -13.08 -28.22
C TYR A 310 -22.42 -12.93 -29.06
N ARG A 311 -22.25 -12.59 -30.34
CA ARG A 311 -23.34 -12.38 -31.31
C ARG A 311 -23.12 -13.31 -32.51
N PRO A 312 -23.43 -14.62 -32.39
CA PRO A 312 -23.24 -15.57 -33.49
C PRO A 312 -24.08 -15.19 -34.72
N ASP A 313 -23.48 -15.31 -35.90
CA ASP A 313 -24.18 -15.17 -37.16
C ASP A 313 -24.77 -16.53 -37.58
N PHE A 314 -26.07 -16.70 -37.36
CA PHE A 314 -26.78 -17.93 -37.72
C PHE A 314 -27.00 -18.11 -39.22
N THR A 315 -26.62 -17.17 -40.07
CA THR A 315 -26.63 -17.34 -41.54
C THR A 315 -25.36 -18.05 -42.04
N LYS A 316 -24.30 -18.09 -41.24
CA LYS A 316 -23.00 -18.69 -41.59
C LYS A 316 -22.74 -19.95 -40.76
N PRO A 317 -22.01 -20.97 -41.26
CA PRO A 317 -21.77 -22.20 -40.49
C PRO A 317 -20.86 -22.00 -39.26
N ALA A 318 -20.15 -20.87 -39.15
CA ALA A 318 -19.16 -20.61 -38.10
C ALA A 318 -19.70 -20.72 -36.66
N TRP A 319 -20.97 -20.37 -36.42
CA TRP A 319 -21.57 -20.46 -35.06
C TRP A 319 -21.56 -21.89 -34.49
N ARG A 320 -21.56 -22.92 -35.35
CA ARG A 320 -21.52 -24.33 -34.92
C ARG A 320 -20.21 -24.65 -34.23
N LYS A 321 -19.09 -24.11 -34.73
CA LYS A 321 -17.76 -24.27 -34.09
C LYS A 321 -17.69 -23.55 -32.74
N GLY A 322 -18.43 -22.45 -32.61
CA GLY A 322 -18.53 -21.71 -31.36
C GLY A 322 -19.41 -22.38 -30.30
N ALA A 323 -20.19 -23.40 -30.65
CA ALA A 323 -21.00 -24.17 -29.70
C ALA A 323 -20.24 -25.42 -29.24
N ALA A 324 -20.30 -25.71 -27.94
CA ALA A 324 -19.75 -26.93 -27.35
C ALA A 324 -20.56 -28.17 -27.74
N THR A 325 -21.86 -28.01 -28.00
CA THR A 325 -22.76 -29.09 -28.43
C THR A 325 -23.80 -28.53 -29.39
N VAL A 326 -24.06 -29.25 -30.48
CA VAL A 326 -25.16 -28.95 -31.40
C VAL A 326 -25.79 -30.27 -31.83
N GLU A 327 -27.03 -30.51 -31.44
CA GLU A 327 -27.76 -31.75 -31.70
C GLU A 327 -29.14 -31.42 -32.26
N GLY A 328 -29.56 -32.07 -33.35
CA GLY A 328 -30.91 -31.90 -33.87
C GLY A 328 -31.29 -30.47 -34.29
N ILE A 329 -30.30 -29.62 -34.63
CA ILE A 329 -30.51 -28.24 -35.08
C ILE A 329 -30.24 -28.13 -36.59
N LYS A 330 -31.22 -27.62 -37.33
CA LYS A 330 -31.10 -27.22 -38.73
C LYS A 330 -30.85 -25.72 -38.83
N GLN A 331 -29.83 -25.35 -39.60
CA GLN A 331 -29.56 -23.97 -39.99
C GLN A 331 -30.40 -23.63 -41.23
N GLN A 332 -31.08 -22.48 -41.21
CA GLN A 332 -31.93 -21.97 -42.29
C GLN A 332 -31.57 -20.51 -42.57
N GLU A 333 -32.05 -19.94 -43.68
CA GLU A 333 -31.80 -18.54 -44.03
C GLU A 333 -32.33 -17.56 -42.99
N ASP A 334 -33.40 -17.92 -42.26
CA ASP A 334 -34.02 -17.07 -41.24
C ASP A 334 -33.61 -17.42 -39.79
N GLY A 335 -32.62 -18.31 -39.59
CA GLY A 335 -32.06 -18.64 -38.28
C GLY A 335 -31.96 -20.13 -38.00
N LEU A 336 -32.09 -20.51 -36.73
CA LEU A 336 -32.03 -21.89 -36.25
C LEU A 336 -33.42 -22.45 -35.98
N ALA A 337 -33.61 -23.71 -36.35
CA ALA A 337 -34.81 -24.49 -36.07
C ALA A 337 -34.42 -25.90 -35.61
N ALA A 338 -35.34 -26.61 -34.96
CA ALA A 338 -35.18 -28.03 -34.74
C ALA A 338 -35.24 -28.80 -36.08
N GLU A 339 -34.47 -29.88 -36.18
CA GLU A 339 -34.70 -30.90 -37.19
C GLU A 339 -36.09 -31.53 -37.01
N GLN A 340 -36.70 -31.96 -38.12
CA GLN A 340 -38.07 -32.48 -38.11
C GLN A 340 -38.20 -33.67 -37.13
N GLY A 341 -39.17 -33.58 -36.21
CA GLY A 341 -39.45 -34.62 -35.22
C GLY A 341 -38.44 -34.70 -34.06
N LYS A 342 -37.45 -33.79 -33.99
CA LYS A 342 -36.46 -33.75 -32.91
C LYS A 342 -36.65 -32.55 -31.99
N THR A 343 -36.04 -32.61 -30.82
CA THR A 343 -35.74 -31.41 -30.02
C THR A 343 -34.30 -31.02 -30.32
N GLY A 344 -34.10 -29.84 -30.90
CA GLY A 344 -32.80 -29.30 -31.18
C GLY A 344 -32.18 -28.69 -29.93
N VAL A 345 -30.88 -28.92 -29.71
CA VAL A 345 -30.11 -28.41 -28.58
C VAL A 345 -28.84 -27.74 -29.10
N ALA A 346 -28.57 -26.53 -28.65
CA ALA A 346 -27.27 -25.87 -28.79
C ALA A 346 -26.76 -25.48 -27.42
N ILE A 347 -25.50 -25.81 -27.10
CA ILE A 347 -24.84 -25.43 -25.84
C ILE A 347 -23.62 -24.59 -26.16
N TRP A 348 -23.53 -23.40 -25.57
CA TRP A 348 -22.34 -22.55 -25.62
C TRP A 348 -21.62 -22.59 -24.29
N ALA A 349 -20.32 -22.92 -24.33
CA ALA A 349 -19.43 -22.71 -23.19
C ALA A 349 -18.97 -21.25 -23.18
N MET A 350 -19.13 -20.61 -22.03
CA MET A 350 -18.74 -19.22 -21.77
C MET A 350 -17.63 -19.26 -20.73
N ARG A 351 -16.43 -18.76 -21.07
CA ARG A 351 -15.24 -18.76 -20.20
C ARG A 351 -14.52 -17.42 -20.33
N SER A 352 -14.20 -16.81 -19.20
CA SER A 352 -13.55 -15.50 -19.15
C SER A 352 -12.47 -15.51 -18.06
N PRO A 353 -11.33 -14.83 -18.25
CA PRO A 353 -10.35 -14.60 -17.20
C PRO A 353 -10.82 -13.50 -16.21
N TYR A 354 -11.80 -12.68 -16.59
CA TYR A 354 -12.51 -11.78 -15.70
C TYR A 354 -13.73 -12.49 -15.10
N VAL A 355 -14.04 -12.20 -13.85
CA VAL A 355 -15.19 -12.79 -13.16
C VAL A 355 -16.52 -12.27 -13.70
N PHE A 356 -17.48 -13.17 -13.88
CA PHE A 356 -18.85 -12.83 -14.23
C PHE A 356 -19.60 -12.27 -13.02
N VAL A 357 -20.18 -11.08 -13.21
CA VAL A 357 -20.94 -10.34 -12.19
C VAL A 357 -22.36 -9.99 -12.65
N GLY A 358 -22.78 -10.52 -13.78
CA GLY A 358 -24.10 -10.31 -14.36
C GLY A 358 -24.13 -10.65 -15.84
N GLY A 359 -25.28 -10.41 -16.46
CA GLY A 359 -25.42 -10.51 -17.91
C GLY A 359 -26.86 -10.47 -18.37
N LYS A 360 -27.04 -10.58 -19.69
CA LYS A 360 -28.35 -10.64 -20.34
C LYS A 360 -28.28 -11.37 -21.66
N LEU A 361 -29.43 -11.87 -22.10
CA LEU A 361 -29.66 -12.40 -23.43
C LEU A 361 -30.53 -11.42 -24.23
N GLU A 362 -30.11 -11.09 -25.44
CA GLU A 362 -30.99 -10.46 -26.43
C GLU A 362 -31.42 -11.52 -27.44
N ILE A 363 -32.72 -11.79 -27.51
CA ILE A 363 -33.27 -12.91 -28.28
C ILE A 363 -34.27 -12.37 -29.30
N GLU A 364 -34.14 -12.81 -30.54
CA GLU A 364 -35.14 -12.61 -31.59
C GLU A 364 -35.58 -13.99 -32.10
N GLY A 365 -36.88 -14.28 -32.00
CA GLY A 365 -37.42 -15.58 -32.40
C GLY A 365 -38.74 -15.91 -31.72
N SER A 366 -39.07 -17.20 -31.68
CA SER A 366 -40.28 -17.72 -31.05
C SER A 366 -40.01 -19.08 -30.41
N GLY A 367 -40.46 -19.30 -29.19
CA GLY A 367 -40.46 -20.62 -28.54
C GLY A 367 -39.09 -21.19 -28.12
N ALA A 368 -37.99 -20.46 -28.30
CA ALA A 368 -36.67 -20.86 -27.81
C ALA A 368 -36.61 -20.81 -26.29
N ARG A 369 -36.13 -21.91 -25.66
CA ARG A 369 -35.94 -21.99 -24.20
C ARG A 369 -34.46 -21.98 -23.85
N PHE A 370 -34.11 -21.29 -22.78
CA PHE A 370 -32.73 -21.15 -22.34
C PHE A 370 -32.54 -21.69 -20.93
N ALA A 371 -31.42 -22.35 -20.70
CA ALA A 371 -31.02 -22.82 -19.37
C ALA A 371 -29.52 -22.55 -19.15
N ILE A 372 -29.13 -22.28 -17.91
CA ILE A 372 -27.75 -22.05 -17.51
C ILE A 372 -27.25 -23.18 -16.60
N SER A 373 -25.97 -23.51 -16.69
CA SER A 373 -25.32 -24.50 -15.84
C SER A 373 -23.88 -24.09 -15.55
N TRP A 374 -23.40 -24.30 -14.31
CA TRP A 374 -21.99 -24.06 -13.96
C TRP A 374 -21.12 -25.31 -14.12
N ASP A 375 -21.72 -26.50 -14.12
CA ASP A 375 -21.02 -27.80 -14.18
C ASP A 375 -21.31 -28.59 -15.47
N GLY A 376 -22.25 -28.11 -16.30
CA GLY A 376 -22.74 -28.80 -17.50
C GLY A 376 -23.73 -29.94 -17.22
N ARG A 377 -24.09 -30.16 -15.96
CA ARG A 377 -24.93 -31.28 -15.50
C ARG A 377 -26.22 -30.79 -14.86
N SER A 378 -26.11 -29.82 -13.96
CA SER A 378 -27.22 -29.20 -13.24
C SER A 378 -27.67 -27.96 -13.98
N TRP A 379 -28.90 -27.97 -14.49
CA TRP A 379 -29.44 -26.91 -15.36
C TRP A 379 -30.53 -26.13 -14.65
N HIS A 380 -30.42 -24.80 -14.72
CA HIS A 380 -31.41 -23.86 -14.20
C HIS A 380 -32.07 -23.16 -15.39
N GLU A 381 -33.39 -23.23 -15.48
CA GLU A 381 -34.11 -22.54 -16.54
C GLU A 381 -33.94 -21.02 -16.38
N VAL A 382 -33.72 -20.34 -17.50
CA VAL A 382 -33.67 -18.89 -17.57
C VAL A 382 -35.10 -18.40 -17.85
N GLU A 383 -35.62 -17.51 -17.02
CA GLU A 383 -36.99 -17.01 -17.16
C GLU A 383 -37.24 -16.37 -18.55
N SER A 384 -38.44 -16.60 -19.09
CA SER A 384 -38.82 -16.09 -20.40
C SER A 384 -38.88 -14.55 -20.42
N PRO A 385 -38.73 -13.89 -21.58
CA PRO A 385 -38.54 -12.44 -21.65
C PRO A 385 -39.64 -11.67 -20.92
N SER A 386 -39.26 -10.80 -19.99
CA SER A 386 -40.15 -9.77 -19.50
C SER A 386 -40.27 -8.69 -20.58
N VAL A 387 -41.51 -8.34 -20.97
CA VAL A 387 -41.74 -7.09 -21.70
C VAL A 387 -41.47 -5.98 -20.68
N PRO A 388 -40.51 -5.06 -20.91
CA PRO A 388 -40.21 -4.02 -19.93
C PRO A 388 -41.46 -3.15 -19.69
N PRO A 389 -41.81 -2.83 -18.44
CA PRO A 389 -42.78 -1.78 -18.16
C PRO A 389 -42.14 -0.44 -18.51
N HIS A 390 -42.73 0.27 -19.47
CA HIS A 390 -42.43 1.66 -19.88
C HIS A 390 -41.13 1.89 -20.69
N ALA A 391 -41.19 1.59 -21.99
CA ALA A 391 -40.43 2.37 -22.97
C ALA A 391 -41.30 3.57 -23.39
N HIS A 392 -40.91 4.78 -22.98
CA HIS A 392 -41.52 6.01 -23.47
C HIS A 392 -41.41 6.09 -25.00
N GLU A 393 -42.52 6.44 -25.64
CA GLU A 393 -42.60 6.78 -27.05
C GLU A 393 -41.69 7.98 -27.36
N GLY A 394 -40.54 7.72 -27.96
CA GLY A 394 -39.67 8.71 -28.58
C GLY A 394 -39.40 8.31 -30.03
N LYS A 395 -40.05 9.00 -30.98
CA LYS A 395 -39.84 8.84 -32.41
C LYS A 395 -38.47 9.39 -32.82
N GLU A 396 -37.63 8.58 -33.48
CA GLU A 396 -37.02 8.93 -34.78
C GLU A 396 -36.32 7.72 -35.43
N PHE A 397 -36.34 7.73 -36.76
CA PHE A 397 -36.06 6.62 -37.69
C PHE A 397 -34.71 6.87 -38.38
N ASP A 398 -33.71 5.98 -38.25
CA ASP A 398 -32.43 6.04 -38.99
C ASP A 398 -32.47 5.08 -40.21
N PRO A 399 -32.20 5.56 -41.45
CA PRO A 399 -32.27 4.79 -42.69
C PRO A 399 -31.05 3.87 -42.97
N ARG A 400 -30.14 3.62 -42.02
CA ARG A 400 -28.97 2.70 -42.20
C ARG A 400 -29.25 1.22 -41.91
N ARG A 401 -30.50 0.76 -42.05
CA ARG A 401 -30.90 -0.66 -41.91
C ARG A 401 -30.47 -1.50 -43.14
N PRO A 402 -29.96 -2.74 -42.95
CA PRO A 402 -30.11 -3.77 -43.98
C PRO A 402 -31.62 -4.05 -44.18
N ALA A 403 -32.01 -4.39 -45.42
CA ALA A 403 -33.38 -4.46 -45.93
C ALA A 403 -34.48 -4.92 -44.94
N PRO A 404 -35.70 -4.37 -45.01
CA PRO A 404 -36.81 -4.82 -44.17
C PRO A 404 -37.33 -6.17 -44.69
N LEU A 405 -37.25 -7.24 -43.89
CA LEU A 405 -37.99 -8.47 -44.16
C LEU A 405 -38.63 -9.08 -42.90
N ALA A 406 -39.89 -9.49 -43.11
CA ALA A 406 -40.85 -10.25 -42.30
C ALA A 406 -41.32 -9.67 -40.94
N LYS A 407 -42.53 -9.09 -40.97
CA LYS A 407 -43.41 -8.88 -39.81
C LYS A 407 -43.59 -10.23 -39.05
N GLY A 408 -43.25 -10.30 -37.76
CA GLY A 408 -43.65 -11.41 -36.90
C GLY A 408 -42.71 -11.86 -35.77
N GLY A 409 -41.45 -11.39 -35.70
CA GLY A 409 -40.52 -11.79 -34.62
C GLY A 409 -40.75 -10.99 -33.32
N LYS A 410 -40.95 -11.68 -32.18
CA LYS A 410 -40.88 -11.04 -30.86
C LYS A 410 -39.40 -10.86 -30.49
N ARG A 411 -39.01 -9.63 -30.13
CA ARG A 411 -37.69 -9.33 -29.55
C ARG A 411 -37.83 -9.28 -28.03
N GLY A 412 -37.01 -10.04 -27.32
CA GLY A 412 -37.01 -10.10 -25.86
C GLY A 412 -35.62 -9.84 -25.30
N VAL A 413 -35.56 -9.24 -24.12
CA VAL A 413 -34.36 -9.20 -23.27
C VAL A 413 -34.64 -10.08 -22.06
N THR A 414 -33.69 -10.92 -21.71
CA THR A 414 -33.76 -11.81 -20.55
C THR A 414 -32.56 -11.54 -19.67
N ASP A 415 -32.82 -11.28 -18.40
CA ASP A 415 -31.80 -10.97 -17.39
C ASP A 415 -31.10 -12.25 -16.90
N LEU A 416 -29.78 -12.19 -16.68
CA LEU A 416 -28.99 -13.29 -16.11
C LEU A 416 -28.34 -12.93 -14.77
N ASP A 417 -28.55 -11.73 -14.24
CA ASP A 417 -27.87 -11.22 -13.04
C ASP A 417 -28.11 -12.11 -11.82
N GLY A 418 -29.32 -12.67 -11.70
CA GLY A 418 -29.67 -13.62 -10.64
C GLY A 418 -28.77 -14.86 -10.56
N PHE A 419 -28.09 -15.23 -11.66
CA PHE A 419 -27.15 -16.36 -11.71
C PHE A 419 -25.71 -15.98 -11.33
N PHE A 420 -25.41 -14.69 -11.25
CA PHE A 420 -24.08 -14.16 -10.98
C PHE A 420 -24.09 -13.22 -9.77
N GLY A 421 -24.82 -13.61 -8.73
CA GLY A 421 -24.89 -12.87 -7.47
C GLY A 421 -23.51 -12.55 -6.91
N HIS A 422 -23.42 -11.40 -6.22
CA HIS A 422 -22.16 -10.90 -5.68
C HIS A 422 -21.57 -11.80 -4.59
N GLN A 423 -22.43 -12.57 -3.89
CA GLN A 423 -22.08 -13.55 -2.87
C GLN A 423 -21.74 -14.93 -3.44
N GLY A 424 -20.97 -15.70 -2.69
CA GLY A 424 -20.59 -17.07 -3.05
C GLY A 424 -19.41 -17.13 -4.03
N PRO A 425 -19.12 -18.31 -4.62
CA PRO A 425 -17.90 -18.54 -5.39
C PRO A 425 -17.86 -17.72 -6.68
N ALA A 426 -16.71 -17.11 -6.96
CA ALA A 426 -16.44 -16.42 -8.22
C ALA A 426 -16.72 -17.35 -9.42
N ARG A 427 -17.40 -16.82 -10.45
CA ARG A 427 -17.76 -17.57 -11.66
C ARG A 427 -16.94 -17.08 -12.84
N TYR A 428 -16.06 -17.94 -13.34
CA TYR A 428 -15.24 -17.69 -14.53
C TYR A 428 -15.69 -18.51 -15.74
N ALA A 429 -16.64 -19.43 -15.53
CA ALA A 429 -17.21 -20.27 -16.57
C ALA A 429 -18.68 -20.61 -16.31
N TYR A 430 -19.44 -20.77 -17.39
CA TYR A 430 -20.78 -21.39 -17.39
C TYR A 430 -21.12 -21.95 -18.78
N TYR A 431 -22.20 -22.72 -18.84
CA TYR A 431 -22.80 -23.23 -20.08
C TYR A 431 -24.18 -22.61 -20.27
N LEU A 432 -24.46 -22.11 -21.47
CA LEU A 432 -25.79 -21.67 -21.88
C LEU A 432 -26.36 -22.69 -22.87
N ARG A 433 -27.50 -23.29 -22.53
CA ARG A 433 -28.23 -24.19 -23.42
C ARG A 433 -29.40 -23.45 -24.03
N CYS A 434 -29.56 -23.56 -25.35
CA CYS A 434 -30.79 -23.25 -26.07
C CYS A 434 -31.46 -24.55 -26.53
N GLN A 435 -32.76 -24.67 -26.28
CA GLN A 435 -33.59 -25.75 -26.80
C GLN A 435 -34.65 -25.20 -27.77
N LEU A 436 -34.76 -25.85 -28.92
CA LEU A 436 -35.77 -25.59 -29.94
C LEU A 436 -36.60 -26.86 -30.16
N SER A 437 -37.92 -26.76 -30.10
CA SER A 437 -38.84 -27.87 -30.38
C SER A 437 -40.02 -27.40 -31.22
N GLY A 438 -40.58 -28.30 -32.04
CA GLY A 438 -41.70 -27.98 -32.94
C GLY A 438 -41.42 -26.76 -33.82
N ASP A 439 -42.28 -25.74 -33.72
CA ASP A 439 -42.18 -24.51 -34.51
C ASP A 439 -41.28 -23.44 -33.88
N ALA A 440 -40.51 -23.77 -32.83
CA ALA A 440 -39.57 -22.84 -32.23
C ALA A 440 -38.47 -22.42 -33.23
N ARG A 441 -38.14 -21.13 -33.25
CA ARG A 441 -37.13 -20.51 -34.11
C ARG A 441 -36.27 -19.56 -33.31
N LEU A 442 -34.96 -19.61 -33.51
CA LEU A 442 -34.01 -18.63 -32.99
C LEU A 442 -33.36 -17.88 -34.16
N ARG A 443 -33.77 -16.64 -34.38
CA ARG A 443 -33.29 -15.81 -35.50
C ARG A 443 -32.03 -15.05 -35.14
N ARG A 444 -31.97 -14.50 -33.94
CA ARG A 444 -30.78 -13.81 -33.40
C ARG A 444 -30.63 -14.11 -31.92
N LEU A 445 -29.37 -14.18 -31.51
CA LEU A 445 -28.95 -14.29 -30.12
C LEU A 445 -27.80 -13.32 -29.88
N ALA A 446 -27.85 -12.59 -28.77
CA ALA A 446 -26.69 -11.98 -28.16
C ALA A 446 -26.58 -12.47 -26.72
N ILE A 447 -25.42 -13.00 -26.36
CA ILE A 447 -25.05 -13.33 -24.99
C ILE A 447 -24.14 -12.21 -24.51
N ILE A 448 -24.56 -11.43 -23.53
CA ILE A 448 -23.82 -10.27 -23.03
C ILE A 448 -23.53 -10.52 -21.56
N ASN A 449 -22.25 -10.61 -21.20
CA ASN A 449 -21.83 -10.85 -19.83
C ASN A 449 -21.22 -9.58 -19.24
N ASP A 450 -21.61 -9.24 -18.02
CA ASP A 450 -20.95 -8.19 -17.24
C ASP A 450 -19.73 -8.76 -16.52
N LEU A 451 -18.61 -8.06 -16.67
CA LEU A 451 -17.32 -8.42 -16.10
C LEU A 451 -16.90 -7.41 -15.03
N GLN A 452 -16.28 -7.84 -13.95
CA GLN A 452 -15.60 -6.93 -13.02
C GLN A 452 -14.14 -6.72 -13.44
N MET A 453 -13.68 -5.48 -13.42
CA MET A 453 -12.33 -5.07 -13.82
C MET A 453 -11.79 -3.99 -12.87
N ALA A 454 -10.47 -3.98 -12.70
CA ALA A 454 -9.75 -2.93 -11.99
C ALA A 454 -9.35 -1.79 -12.96
N PRO A 455 -9.50 -0.51 -12.58
CA PRO A 455 -9.34 0.62 -13.50
C PRO A 455 -7.89 0.89 -13.92
N LEU A 456 -6.91 0.54 -13.08
CA LEU A 456 -5.50 0.92 -13.30
C LEU A 456 -4.81 0.13 -14.43
N THR A 457 -5.37 -1.01 -14.82
CA THR A 457 -4.82 -1.93 -15.83
C THR A 457 -5.67 -1.99 -17.10
N LEU A 458 -6.63 -1.08 -17.25
CA LEU A 458 -7.35 -0.91 -18.50
C LEU A 458 -6.46 -0.21 -19.56
N PRO A 459 -6.68 -0.45 -20.87
CA PRO A 459 -5.91 0.17 -21.95
C PRO A 459 -6.32 1.64 -22.17
N GLY A 460 -6.15 2.46 -21.14
CA GLY A 460 -6.60 3.86 -21.12
C GLY A 460 -5.64 4.82 -21.81
N MET A 461 -6.19 5.99 -22.15
CA MET A 461 -5.49 7.12 -22.76
C MET A 461 -5.40 8.29 -21.79
N GLY A 462 -4.39 9.14 -22.01
CA GLY A 462 -4.33 10.51 -21.49
C GLY A 462 -4.29 11.52 -22.63
N VAL A 463 -4.32 12.81 -22.29
CA VAL A 463 -4.15 13.92 -23.23
C VAL A 463 -2.84 13.75 -24.00
N GLY A 464 -2.89 13.98 -25.30
CA GLY A 464 -1.75 13.86 -26.22
C GLY A 464 -1.75 12.55 -27.01
N LYS A 465 -0.54 12.10 -27.39
CA LYS A 465 -0.33 10.90 -28.21
C LYS A 465 -0.33 9.65 -27.33
N ASN A 466 -1.18 8.68 -27.65
CA ASN A 466 -1.25 7.38 -26.99
C ASN A 466 -0.88 6.29 -28.01
N ALA A 467 0.21 5.57 -27.74
CA ALA A 467 0.64 4.44 -28.56
C ALA A 467 0.01 3.15 -28.06
N PHE A 468 -0.50 2.35 -28.98
CA PHE A 468 -1.12 1.07 -28.71
C PHE A 468 -0.45 -0.03 -29.51
N THR A 469 -0.23 -1.18 -28.85
CA THR A 469 0.24 -2.41 -29.48
C THR A 469 -0.80 -3.49 -29.31
N TYR A 470 -1.37 -3.95 -30.42
CA TYR A 470 -2.18 -5.15 -30.48
C TYR A 470 -1.29 -6.38 -30.70
N THR A 471 -1.60 -7.48 -30.01
CA THR A 471 -1.00 -8.80 -30.27
C THR A 471 -2.03 -9.92 -30.15
N ASP A 472 -1.83 -11.03 -30.85
CA ASP A 472 -2.57 -12.29 -30.67
C ASP A 472 -1.71 -13.52 -30.99
N GLN A 473 -2.20 -14.72 -30.65
CA GLN A 473 -1.51 -16.01 -30.83
C GLN A 473 -2.21 -16.91 -31.86
N SER A 474 -2.99 -16.32 -32.77
CA SER A 474 -3.83 -17.06 -33.73
C SER A 474 -2.99 -17.56 -34.90
N ALA A 475 -3.11 -18.85 -35.24
CA ALA A 475 -2.47 -19.42 -36.43
C ALA A 475 -3.18 -19.03 -37.74
N GLY A 476 -4.50 -18.84 -37.71
CA GLY A 476 -5.32 -18.50 -38.87
C GLY A 476 -5.34 -17.00 -39.20
N GLY A 477 -5.93 -16.63 -40.34
CA GLY A 477 -6.20 -15.22 -40.65
C GLY A 477 -7.04 -14.57 -39.54
N ARG A 478 -6.89 -13.27 -39.32
CA ARG A 478 -7.68 -12.53 -38.32
C ARG A 478 -8.27 -11.27 -38.93
N GLN A 479 -9.44 -10.89 -38.45
CA GLN A 479 -10.05 -9.60 -38.76
C GLN A 479 -10.58 -9.01 -37.46
N VAL A 480 -9.71 -8.31 -36.74
CA VAL A 480 -10.07 -7.67 -35.49
C VAL A 480 -10.36 -6.20 -35.74
N ARG A 481 -11.37 -5.68 -35.05
CA ARG A 481 -11.65 -4.25 -35.02
C ARG A 481 -11.56 -3.76 -33.59
N ILE A 482 -10.85 -2.66 -33.39
CA ILE A 482 -10.73 -2.00 -32.09
C ILE A 482 -11.39 -0.64 -32.21
N THR A 483 -12.35 -0.36 -31.33
CA THR A 483 -13.03 0.93 -31.25
C THR A 483 -12.73 1.58 -29.91
N HIS A 484 -12.09 2.75 -29.94
CA HIS A 484 -11.86 3.60 -28.77
C HIS A 484 -12.95 4.66 -28.69
N GLN A 485 -13.46 4.91 -27.49
CA GLN A 485 -14.40 5.98 -27.19
C GLN A 485 -13.95 6.74 -25.93
N TRP A 486 -13.88 8.05 -26.05
CA TRP A 486 -13.50 8.95 -24.96
C TRP A 486 -14.22 10.28 -25.07
N VAL A 487 -14.06 11.11 -24.04
CA VAL A 487 -14.53 12.50 -24.01
C VAL A 487 -13.32 13.40 -23.83
N GLU A 488 -13.19 14.43 -24.66
CA GLU A 488 -12.20 15.50 -24.48
C GLU A 488 -12.83 16.64 -23.67
N ARG A 489 -12.15 17.11 -22.64
CA ARG A 489 -12.58 18.22 -21.78
C ARG A 489 -11.47 19.25 -21.68
N SER A 490 -11.86 20.52 -21.70
CA SER A 490 -10.97 21.67 -21.47
C SER A 490 -11.55 22.64 -20.43
N ALA A 491 -11.90 22.12 -19.25
CA ALA A 491 -12.53 22.93 -18.19
C ALA A 491 -11.49 23.66 -17.31
N SER A 492 -10.35 23.04 -17.03
CA SER A 492 -9.12 23.73 -16.60
C SER A 492 -7.90 23.12 -17.30
N ARG A 493 -6.83 23.90 -17.40
CA ARG A 493 -5.52 23.51 -17.90
C ARG A 493 -4.64 23.16 -16.71
N PRO A 494 -3.92 22.03 -16.75
CA PRO A 494 -3.00 21.68 -15.69
C PRO A 494 -2.00 22.81 -15.44
N PRO A 495 -1.62 23.07 -14.18
CA PRO A 495 -0.57 24.02 -13.86
C PRO A 495 0.74 23.59 -14.54
N ALA A 496 1.60 24.55 -14.84
CA ALA A 496 2.93 24.23 -15.36
C ALA A 496 3.74 23.39 -14.36
N ALA A 497 4.82 22.76 -14.82
CA ALA A 497 5.78 22.16 -13.91
C ALA A 497 6.38 23.25 -13.00
N PRO A 498 6.61 23.01 -11.69
CA PRO A 498 7.41 23.89 -10.85
C PRO A 498 8.75 24.20 -11.54
N PRO A 499 9.07 25.48 -11.80
CA PRO A 499 10.12 25.82 -12.78
C PRO A 499 11.54 25.70 -12.23
N GLU A 500 11.74 25.93 -10.93
CA GLU A 500 13.07 25.92 -10.33
C GLU A 500 13.02 25.65 -8.81
N PRO A 501 14.08 25.00 -8.25
CA PRO A 501 14.23 24.88 -6.82
C PRO A 501 14.72 26.21 -6.23
N VAL A 502 14.16 26.60 -5.10
CA VAL A 502 14.66 27.72 -4.27
C VAL A 502 15.74 27.19 -3.32
N PHE A 503 15.50 26.04 -2.68
CA PHE A 503 16.47 25.35 -1.86
C PHE A 503 16.18 23.84 -1.81
N PRO A 504 17.19 22.96 -1.78
CA PRO A 504 18.59 23.22 -2.12
C PRO A 504 18.76 23.74 -3.56
N PRO A 505 19.80 24.55 -3.85
CA PRO A 505 20.05 25.03 -5.21
C PRO A 505 20.37 23.86 -6.15
N ARG A 506 19.97 23.98 -7.41
CA ARG A 506 20.16 22.94 -8.44
C ARG A 506 21.62 22.53 -8.57
N GLY A 507 21.90 21.24 -8.37
CA GLY A 507 23.24 20.65 -8.40
C GLY A 507 24.17 21.12 -7.29
N GLY A 508 23.69 21.94 -6.35
CA GLY A 508 24.49 22.57 -5.33
C GLY A 508 24.55 21.78 -4.03
N GLU A 509 25.04 22.45 -3.00
CA GLU A 509 25.19 21.89 -1.66
C GLU A 509 24.15 22.45 -0.69
N ALA A 510 23.81 21.67 0.34
CA ALA A 510 22.95 22.11 1.43
C ALA A 510 23.65 21.90 2.77
N GLU A 511 23.67 22.91 3.64
CA GLU A 511 24.33 22.84 4.94
C GLU A 511 23.48 22.10 5.99
N GLY A 512 23.97 20.95 6.43
CA GLY A 512 23.29 20.01 7.32
C GLY A 512 22.39 19.01 6.59
N THR A 513 21.72 18.15 7.36
CA THR A 513 20.73 17.19 6.86
C THR A 513 19.30 17.51 7.27
N ASN A 514 19.09 18.58 8.06
CA ASN A 514 17.77 19.13 8.36
C ASN A 514 17.35 20.09 7.24
N ILE A 515 16.92 19.52 6.11
CA ILE A 515 16.62 20.26 4.90
C ILE A 515 15.16 20.71 4.88
N VAL A 516 14.93 21.96 4.45
CA VAL A 516 13.62 22.46 4.03
C VAL A 516 13.68 22.60 2.52
N PHE A 517 13.08 21.67 1.79
CA PHE A 517 12.98 21.78 0.35
C PHE A 517 12.01 22.91 0.01
N GLU A 518 12.42 23.84 -0.84
CA GLU A 518 11.61 24.97 -1.29
C GLU A 518 11.72 25.08 -2.81
N TRP A 519 10.62 25.41 -3.47
CA TRP A 519 10.57 25.61 -4.91
C TRP A 519 9.73 26.83 -5.25
N LYS A 520 9.90 27.32 -6.47
CA LYS A 520 9.03 28.37 -6.98
C LYS A 520 7.68 27.76 -7.35
N PRO A 521 6.55 28.35 -6.93
CA PRO A 521 5.23 27.92 -7.40
C PRO A 521 5.15 27.98 -8.94
N PRO A 522 4.51 27.00 -9.59
CA PRO A 522 4.27 27.07 -11.02
C PRO A 522 3.24 28.14 -11.35
N ALA A 523 3.27 28.62 -12.59
CA ALA A 523 2.17 29.39 -13.15
C ALA A 523 1.04 28.43 -13.55
N ASP A 524 -0.19 28.82 -13.24
CA ASP A 524 -1.38 28.17 -13.76
C ASP A 524 -1.87 28.90 -15.03
N PRO A 525 -2.07 28.22 -16.17
CA PRO A 525 -2.49 28.87 -17.41
C PRO A 525 -3.86 29.56 -17.35
N ASP A 526 -4.75 29.14 -16.44
CA ASP A 526 -6.08 29.71 -16.22
C ASP A 526 -6.09 30.71 -15.05
N GLY A 527 -5.00 30.80 -14.31
CA GLY A 527 -4.89 31.65 -13.11
C GLY A 527 -5.51 31.00 -11.86
N ASP A 528 -5.76 29.70 -11.90
CA ASP A 528 -6.25 28.94 -10.75
C ASP A 528 -5.21 28.90 -9.62
N SER A 529 -5.67 28.77 -8.39
CA SER A 529 -4.75 28.69 -7.24
C SER A 529 -4.16 27.29 -7.13
N ILE A 530 -2.91 27.19 -6.68
CA ILE A 530 -2.29 25.89 -6.38
C ILE A 530 -2.81 25.37 -5.03
N ALA A 531 -3.44 24.20 -5.05
CA ALA A 531 -4.04 23.58 -3.88
C ALA A 531 -3.06 22.68 -3.11
N ASP A 532 -2.26 21.88 -3.81
CA ASP A 532 -1.33 20.92 -3.21
C ASP A 532 -0.10 20.67 -4.10
N TYR A 533 0.89 19.99 -3.53
CA TYR A 533 2.06 19.51 -4.23
C TYR A 533 2.34 18.05 -3.89
N HIS A 534 2.84 17.31 -4.87
CA HIS A 534 3.40 15.98 -4.68
C HIS A 534 4.92 16.10 -4.78
N PHE A 535 5.62 15.75 -3.71
CA PHE A 535 7.08 15.76 -3.57
C PHE A 535 7.63 14.34 -3.60
N GLU A 536 8.70 14.12 -4.37
CA GLU A 536 9.47 12.87 -4.36
C GLU A 536 10.98 13.15 -4.27
N LEU A 537 11.69 12.38 -3.44
CA LEU A 537 13.16 12.34 -3.41
C LEU A 537 13.66 10.89 -3.51
N SER A 538 14.69 10.69 -4.33
CA SER A 538 15.35 9.41 -4.58
C SER A 538 16.87 9.53 -4.46
N ALA A 539 17.52 8.40 -4.21
CA ALA A 539 18.96 8.26 -4.40
C ALA A 539 19.36 8.03 -5.87
N ARG A 540 18.40 7.94 -6.78
CA ARG A 540 18.62 7.64 -8.20
C ARG A 540 18.22 8.82 -9.09
N PRO A 541 18.99 9.11 -10.16
CA PRO A 541 18.64 10.18 -11.10
C PRO A 541 17.37 9.90 -11.92
N ASP A 542 17.00 8.63 -12.08
CA ASP A 542 15.80 8.22 -12.83
C ASP A 542 14.49 8.36 -12.04
N MET A 543 14.56 8.65 -10.73
CA MET A 543 13.41 8.77 -9.84
C MET A 543 12.47 7.55 -9.89
N LYS A 544 13.00 6.34 -10.13
CA LYS A 544 12.18 5.13 -10.33
C LYS A 544 11.36 4.74 -9.10
N TRP A 545 11.89 5.03 -7.90
CA TRP A 545 11.20 4.91 -6.61
C TRP A 545 11.79 5.90 -5.60
N PRO A 546 11.04 6.30 -4.57
CA PRO A 546 11.54 7.18 -3.52
C PRO A 546 12.58 6.48 -2.64
N LEU A 547 13.39 7.26 -1.92
CA LEU A 547 14.37 6.72 -0.96
C LEU A 547 13.68 5.97 0.20
N SER A 548 12.60 6.54 0.71
CA SER A 548 11.67 5.94 1.67
C SER A 548 10.34 6.70 1.59
N MET A 549 9.32 6.28 2.35
CA MET A 549 8.05 6.99 2.35
C MET A 549 8.07 8.36 3.01
N SER A 550 9.12 8.69 3.77
CA SER A 550 9.38 10.08 4.19
C SER A 550 9.71 10.99 3.00
N PHE A 551 9.97 10.41 1.83
CA PHE A 551 10.36 11.11 0.61
C PHE A 551 9.39 10.88 -0.56
N ALA A 552 8.14 10.48 -0.27
CA ALA A 552 7.01 10.47 -1.21
C ALA A 552 5.79 11.05 -0.51
N LYS A 553 5.56 12.37 -0.66
CA LYS A 553 4.65 13.14 0.20
C LYS A 553 3.71 14.03 -0.59
N LEU A 554 2.46 14.10 -0.15
CA LEU A 554 1.58 15.22 -0.45
C LEU A 554 1.78 16.29 0.63
N ILE A 555 1.99 17.54 0.24
CA ILE A 555 2.30 18.61 1.22
C ILE A 555 1.12 18.88 2.14
N SER A 556 -0.11 18.70 1.65
CA SER A 556 -1.33 18.72 2.46
C SER A 556 -1.38 17.68 3.60
N ARG A 557 -0.48 16.69 3.57
CA ARG A 557 -0.34 15.61 4.58
C ARG A 557 0.88 15.77 5.47
N THR A 558 1.54 16.93 5.41
CA THR A 558 2.75 17.23 6.19
C THR A 558 2.51 18.37 7.19
N ALA A 559 3.49 18.62 8.05
CA ALA A 559 3.51 19.79 8.93
C ALA A 559 3.54 21.14 8.19
N ASP A 560 3.84 21.18 6.89
CA ASP A 560 3.85 22.39 6.07
C ASP A 560 2.46 22.76 5.51
N ALA A 561 1.45 21.91 5.71
CA ALA A 561 0.06 22.24 5.42
C ALA A 561 -0.41 23.40 6.33
N GLN A 562 -1.14 24.37 5.76
CA GLN A 562 -1.80 25.38 6.60
C GLN A 562 -2.93 24.75 7.44
N PRO A 563 -3.40 25.37 8.52
CA PRO A 563 -4.67 24.98 9.12
C PRO A 563 -5.82 25.31 8.15
N PRO A 564 -6.88 24.48 8.03
CA PRO A 564 -8.03 24.82 7.21
C PRO A 564 -8.71 26.11 7.74
N PRO A 565 -9.23 27.00 6.85
CA PRO A 565 -9.98 28.17 7.30
C PRO A 565 -11.27 27.75 8.05
N LEU A 566 -11.67 28.55 9.04
CA LEU A 566 -12.82 28.30 9.94
C LEU A 566 -14.21 28.39 9.27
N SER A 567 -14.32 28.52 7.95
CA SER A 567 -15.58 28.70 7.23
C SER A 567 -15.99 27.43 6.47
N PRO A 568 -17.31 27.10 6.42
CA PRO A 568 -17.78 25.90 5.71
C PRO A 568 -17.61 26.06 4.18
N PRO A 569 -17.17 25.01 3.47
CA PRO A 569 -17.04 25.07 2.02
C PRO A 569 -18.40 25.07 1.31
N SER A 570 -18.45 25.67 0.12
CA SER A 570 -19.54 25.50 -0.85
C SER A 570 -19.68 24.02 -1.22
N GLN A 571 -20.93 23.56 -1.38
CA GLN A 571 -21.31 22.16 -1.60
C GLN A 571 -20.41 21.43 -2.62
N GLY A 572 -19.85 20.28 -2.22
CA GLY A 572 -19.15 19.34 -3.11
C GLY A 572 -17.69 19.02 -2.75
N ARG A 573 -17.04 19.80 -1.87
CA ARG A 573 -15.69 19.49 -1.35
C ARG A 573 -15.77 18.68 -0.06
N GLU A 574 -14.96 17.62 0.07
CA GLU A 574 -14.51 17.19 1.40
C GLU A 574 -13.78 18.37 2.08
N ARG A 575 -13.89 18.46 3.40
CA ARG A 575 -13.35 19.53 4.24
C ARG A 575 -11.92 19.96 3.84
N GLY A 576 -11.76 21.25 3.51
CA GLY A 576 -10.59 22.07 3.83
C GLY A 576 -9.21 21.52 3.47
N VAL A 577 -8.89 21.31 2.19
CA VAL A 577 -7.49 21.23 1.77
C VAL A 577 -6.86 22.60 2.04
N PRO A 578 -5.89 22.71 2.95
CA PRO A 578 -5.30 23.99 3.27
C PRO A 578 -4.41 24.46 2.13
N ALA A 579 -4.30 25.79 1.93
CA ALA A 579 -3.32 26.33 0.99
C ALA A 579 -1.91 25.84 1.41
N CYS A 580 -1.26 25.06 0.56
CA CYS A 580 0.05 24.50 0.86
C CYS A 580 1.16 25.48 0.47
N LYS A 581 2.15 25.65 1.35
CA LYS A 581 3.37 26.37 1.00
C LYS A 581 4.17 25.53 -0.02
N PRO A 582 4.90 26.14 -0.96
CA PRO A 582 5.76 25.43 -1.91
C PRO A 582 7.05 24.95 -1.23
N ARG A 583 6.90 24.15 -0.17
CA ARG A 583 7.99 23.61 0.63
C ARG A 583 7.66 22.25 1.22
N TYR A 584 8.72 21.52 1.56
CA TYR A 584 8.66 20.33 2.39
C TYR A 584 9.80 20.35 3.42
N THR A 585 9.44 20.35 4.70
CA THR A 585 10.34 20.36 5.84
C THR A 585 10.57 18.94 6.32
N LEU A 586 11.83 18.48 6.32
CA LEU A 586 12.14 17.18 6.93
C LEU A 586 11.85 17.23 8.44
N PRO A 587 11.22 16.18 9.01
CA PRO A 587 10.82 16.17 10.41
C PRO A 587 12.00 16.18 11.37
N GLU A 588 13.16 15.65 10.95
CA GLU A 588 14.38 15.60 11.73
C GLU A 588 15.65 15.54 10.85
N PRO A 589 16.83 15.96 11.36
CA PRO A 589 18.10 15.69 10.72
C PRO A 589 18.41 14.19 10.67
N GLY A 590 19.26 13.78 9.71
CA GLY A 590 19.79 12.41 9.64
C GLY A 590 18.97 11.41 8.85
N LEU A 591 17.92 11.85 8.17
CA LEU A 591 17.21 11.04 7.16
C LEU A 591 17.96 10.98 5.81
N LEU A 592 18.98 11.81 5.63
CA LEU A 592 19.86 11.87 4.47
C LEU A 592 21.33 11.72 4.93
N ASN A 593 22.17 11.18 4.08
CA ASN A 593 23.60 11.04 4.34
C ASN A 593 24.37 12.25 3.80
N PRO A 594 25.29 12.85 4.58
CA PRO A 594 26.18 13.89 4.06
C PRO A 594 27.07 13.34 2.94
N ASP A 595 27.49 14.23 2.05
CA ASP A 595 28.39 13.97 0.92
C ASP A 595 27.83 12.98 -0.13
N ARG A 596 26.54 12.64 -0.03
CA ARG A 596 25.82 11.84 -1.02
C ARG A 596 24.91 12.70 -1.87
N GLN A 597 25.00 12.55 -3.19
CA GLN A 597 24.07 13.22 -4.10
C GLN A 597 22.69 12.56 -4.07
N TYR A 598 21.65 13.39 -3.96
CA TYR A 598 20.25 12.98 -4.05
C TYR A 598 19.53 13.73 -5.17
N PHE A 599 18.40 13.17 -5.60
CA PHE A 599 17.58 13.67 -6.69
C PHE A 599 16.14 13.86 -6.22
N TRP A 600 15.49 14.93 -6.64
CA TRP A 600 14.13 15.22 -6.22
C TRP A 600 13.35 15.96 -7.30
N ARG A 601 12.02 15.83 -7.22
CA ARG A 601 11.08 16.48 -8.15
C ARG A 601 9.78 16.83 -7.43
N VAL A 602 9.05 17.78 -7.98
CA VAL A 602 7.74 18.21 -7.47
C VAL A 602 6.77 18.43 -8.62
N ARG A 603 5.49 18.10 -8.42
CA ARG A 603 4.38 18.54 -9.29
C ARG A 603 3.29 19.21 -8.46
N ALA A 604 2.54 20.11 -9.07
CA ALA A 604 1.46 20.84 -8.42
C ALA A 604 0.08 20.31 -8.83
N GLN A 605 -0.90 20.51 -7.96
CA GLN A 605 -2.32 20.36 -8.23
C GLN A 605 -3.00 21.73 -8.13
N ASP A 606 -3.80 22.11 -9.11
CA ASP A 606 -4.63 23.31 -9.03
C ASP A 606 -5.85 23.11 -8.09
N ASP A 607 -6.61 24.17 -7.85
CA ASP A 607 -7.82 24.14 -7.03
C ASP A 607 -9.05 23.52 -7.73
N LYS A 608 -8.89 23.08 -8.98
CA LYS A 608 -9.83 22.30 -9.79
C LYS A 608 -9.50 20.80 -9.79
N ASP A 609 -8.58 20.40 -8.93
CA ASP A 609 -8.09 19.04 -8.73
C ASP A 609 -7.31 18.45 -9.92
N VAL A 610 -6.72 19.29 -10.77
CA VAL A 610 -5.91 18.91 -11.94
C VAL A 610 -4.42 19.00 -11.63
N TRP A 611 -3.72 17.89 -11.85
CA TRP A 611 -2.29 17.74 -11.63
C TRP A 611 -1.47 18.16 -12.85
N GLY A 612 -0.52 19.05 -12.64
CA GLY A 612 0.51 19.41 -13.60
C GLY A 612 1.57 18.32 -13.78
N PRO A 613 2.45 18.46 -14.80
CA PRO A 613 3.61 17.59 -14.94
C PRO A 613 4.60 17.77 -13.78
N TRP A 614 5.46 16.76 -13.62
CA TRP A 614 6.63 16.85 -12.75
C TRP A 614 7.61 17.92 -13.24
N SER A 615 8.27 18.60 -12.29
CA SER A 615 9.46 19.40 -12.54
C SER A 615 10.55 18.58 -13.22
N GLU A 616 11.57 19.28 -13.75
CA GLU A 616 12.85 18.62 -13.98
C GLU A 616 13.32 17.94 -12.70
N THR A 617 14.03 16.82 -12.84
CA THR A 617 14.75 16.23 -11.72
C THR A 617 15.89 17.15 -11.31
N TRP A 618 15.82 17.66 -10.10
CA TRP A 618 16.88 18.46 -9.50
C TRP A 618 17.76 17.57 -8.63
N SER A 619 19.04 17.93 -8.49
CA SER A 619 19.96 17.25 -7.59
C SER A 619 20.56 18.20 -6.58
N PHE A 620 21.05 17.65 -5.47
CA PHE A 620 21.83 18.38 -4.48
C PHE A 620 22.66 17.40 -3.64
N THR A 621 23.61 17.93 -2.88
CA THR A 621 24.43 17.16 -1.93
C THR A 621 24.38 17.83 -0.54
N PRO A 622 23.78 17.19 0.49
CA PRO A 622 23.86 17.72 1.85
C PRO A 622 25.30 17.59 2.37
N ARG A 623 25.79 18.60 3.09
CA ARG A 623 27.08 18.61 3.78
C ARG A 623 26.83 18.58 5.27
N GLY A 624 27.72 17.95 6.03
CA GLY A 624 27.56 17.85 7.48
C GLY A 624 28.28 16.63 8.01
N THR A 625 27.99 16.23 9.23
CA THR A 625 28.57 15.05 9.86
C THR A 625 27.58 13.89 9.90
N ALA A 626 28.08 12.65 9.81
CA ALA A 626 27.27 11.44 9.83
C ALA A 626 27.16 10.84 11.25
N PRO A 627 26.14 9.99 11.51
CA PRO A 627 25.96 9.37 12.82
C PRO A 627 27.20 8.57 13.27
N PRO A 628 27.63 8.68 14.54
CA PRO A 628 28.75 7.90 15.07
C PRO A 628 28.55 6.39 14.89
N LEU A 629 29.67 5.69 14.69
CA LEU A 629 29.72 4.25 14.47
C LEU A 629 30.16 3.51 15.74
N ASP A 630 29.93 2.21 15.79
CA ASP A 630 30.37 1.29 16.85
C ASP A 630 30.09 1.79 18.27
N VAL A 631 28.89 2.35 18.46
CA VAL A 631 28.43 2.82 19.76
C VAL A 631 28.22 1.61 20.67
N THR A 632 29.07 1.48 21.69
CA THR A 632 29.08 0.34 22.61
C THR A 632 29.23 0.82 24.04
N LEU A 633 28.64 0.10 24.99
CA LEU A 633 28.81 0.36 26.40
C LEU A 633 29.60 -0.77 27.03
N GLN A 634 30.80 -0.44 27.52
CA GLN A 634 31.69 -1.37 28.20
C GLN A 634 31.55 -1.16 29.71
N PHE A 635 31.38 -2.25 30.47
CA PHE A 635 31.23 -2.20 31.92
C PHE A 635 32.40 -2.85 32.63
N ASP A 636 33.05 -2.08 33.48
CA ASP A 636 34.07 -2.56 34.40
C ASP A 636 33.40 -2.97 35.71
N GLY A 637 33.26 -4.27 35.94
CA GLY A 637 32.65 -4.82 37.15
C GLY A 637 33.45 -4.54 38.43
N ALA A 638 34.77 -4.39 38.36
CA ALA A 638 35.59 -4.09 39.53
C ALA A 638 35.43 -2.63 39.96
N ARG A 639 35.27 -1.72 39.00
CA ARG A 639 35.04 -0.29 39.25
C ARG A 639 33.57 0.10 39.33
N HIS A 640 32.65 -0.84 39.06
CA HIS A 640 31.22 -0.58 38.89
C HIS A 640 30.94 0.61 37.96
N LEU A 641 31.66 0.68 36.83
CA LEU A 641 31.66 1.82 35.92
C LEU A 641 31.38 1.39 34.49
N GLY A 642 30.31 1.92 33.89
CA GLY A 642 29.97 1.78 32.49
C GLY A 642 30.45 2.99 31.68
N VAL A 643 31.29 2.73 30.68
CA VAL A 643 31.83 3.73 29.75
C VAL A 643 31.23 3.49 28.37
N LEU A 644 30.50 4.47 27.87
CA LEU A 644 30.04 4.53 26.48
C LEU A 644 31.21 4.91 25.59
N ARG A 645 31.41 4.21 24.49
CA ARG A 645 32.47 4.43 23.49
C ARG A 645 31.87 4.43 22.09
N TRP A 646 32.44 5.22 21.19
CA TRP A 646 32.03 5.27 19.80
C TRP A 646 33.20 5.69 18.90
N MET A 647 33.02 5.53 17.59
CA MET A 647 33.94 6.04 16.59
C MET A 647 33.33 7.21 15.82
N PRO A 648 34.13 8.26 15.51
CA PRO A 648 33.74 9.25 14.52
C PRO A 648 33.41 8.57 13.19
N ASN A 649 32.33 8.98 12.55
CA ASN A 649 32.02 8.47 11.21
C ASN A 649 32.98 9.11 10.19
N PRO A 650 33.64 8.32 9.32
CA PRO A 650 34.50 8.87 8.27
C PRO A 650 33.71 9.58 7.16
N MET A 651 32.40 9.35 7.04
CA MET A 651 31.53 10.03 6.08
C MET A 651 31.18 11.44 6.56
N GLY A 652 31.28 12.41 5.65
CA GLY A 652 30.99 13.80 5.94
C GLY A 652 32.13 14.52 6.66
N ARG A 653 31.82 15.70 7.19
CA ARG A 653 32.72 16.51 7.99
C ARG A 653 33.03 15.84 9.31
N ARG A 654 34.28 16.01 9.75
CA ARG A 654 34.72 15.57 11.07
C ARG A 654 33.88 16.29 12.15
N PRO A 655 33.31 15.55 13.11
CA PRO A 655 32.61 16.15 14.23
C PRO A 655 33.57 16.88 15.17
N VAL A 656 33.10 17.98 15.77
CA VAL A 656 33.80 18.73 16.82
C VAL A 656 33.25 18.44 18.22
N ALA A 657 32.04 17.90 18.29
CA ALA A 657 31.39 17.49 19.54
C ALA A 657 30.40 16.34 19.30
N TYR A 658 29.99 15.72 20.41
CA TYR A 658 29.02 14.63 20.45
C TYR A 658 28.00 14.87 21.55
N ARG A 659 26.72 14.74 21.20
CA ARG A 659 25.59 14.83 22.12
C ARG A 659 25.16 13.44 22.53
N ILE A 660 25.01 13.22 23.83
CA ILE A 660 24.66 11.92 24.41
C ILE A 660 23.21 11.97 24.86
N TYR A 661 22.45 10.95 24.47
CA TYR A 661 21.06 10.77 24.83
C TYR A 661 20.88 9.43 25.52
N ALA A 662 20.00 9.36 26.53
CA ALA A 662 19.80 8.15 27.30
C ALA A 662 18.35 7.94 27.77
N SER A 663 17.84 6.71 27.68
CA SER A 663 16.50 6.33 28.09
C SER A 663 16.43 4.91 28.63
N ASP A 664 15.42 4.62 29.44
CA ASP A 664 15.09 3.24 29.85
C ASP A 664 14.13 2.55 28.86
N GLU A 665 13.56 3.31 27.92
CA GLU A 665 12.74 2.83 26.80
C GLU A 665 13.63 2.21 25.71
N LYS A 666 13.34 0.96 25.34
CA LYS A 666 14.01 0.25 24.24
C LYS A 666 13.65 0.92 22.91
N GLY A 667 14.66 1.17 22.08
CA GLY A 667 14.46 1.79 20.77
C GLY A 667 13.93 3.23 20.83
N PHE A 668 14.22 4.01 21.89
CA PHE A 668 13.77 5.39 22.07
C PHE A 668 14.23 6.35 20.96
N SER A 669 13.43 7.41 20.71
CA SER A 669 13.80 8.57 19.87
C SER A 669 14.53 9.65 20.68
N VAL A 670 15.56 10.27 20.12
CA VAL A 670 16.30 11.35 20.82
C VAL A 670 15.45 12.63 20.91
N SER A 671 15.49 13.32 22.05
CA SER A 671 14.76 14.57 22.27
C SER A 671 15.44 15.46 23.31
N ASP A 672 15.61 16.74 22.97
CA ASP A 672 16.10 17.78 23.87
C ASP A 672 14.99 18.31 24.82
N LYS A 673 13.73 17.91 24.62
CA LYS A 673 12.56 18.37 25.37
C LYS A 673 11.66 17.21 25.78
N PRO A 674 10.80 17.36 26.81
CA PRO A 674 9.76 16.38 27.08
C PRO A 674 8.89 16.14 25.84
N TYR A 675 8.48 14.89 25.64
CA TYR A 675 7.74 14.46 24.44
C TYR A 675 6.61 13.50 24.79
N SER A 676 5.58 13.51 23.95
CA SER A 676 4.43 12.62 24.10
C SER A 676 4.78 11.22 23.63
N VAL A 677 4.33 10.22 24.38
CA VAL A 677 4.48 8.80 24.07
C VAL A 677 3.15 8.09 24.26
N THR A 678 2.79 7.25 23.30
CA THR A 678 1.68 6.32 23.44
C THR A 678 2.04 5.26 24.47
N VAL A 679 1.42 5.30 25.65
CA VAL A 679 1.62 4.30 26.71
C VAL A 679 0.51 3.23 26.77
N GLY A 680 -0.50 3.37 25.90
CA GLY A 680 -1.63 2.46 25.79
C GLY A 680 -2.41 2.32 27.10
N VAL A 681 -2.66 1.09 27.54
CA VAL A 681 -3.39 0.81 28.79
C VAL A 681 -2.50 0.81 30.05
N SER A 682 -1.21 1.12 29.91
CA SER A 682 -0.28 1.17 31.05
C SER A 682 -0.71 2.22 32.06
N LYS A 683 -0.80 1.82 33.33
CA LYS A 683 -1.07 2.72 34.47
C LYS A 683 0.20 3.16 35.20
N GLU A 684 1.34 2.56 34.84
CA GLU A 684 2.63 2.78 35.52
C GLU A 684 3.44 3.92 34.88
N LEU A 685 3.11 4.32 33.65
CA LEU A 685 3.89 5.27 32.87
C LEU A 685 3.08 6.53 32.56
N PRO A 686 3.69 7.73 32.65
CA PRO A 686 3.06 8.96 32.17
C PRO A 686 3.05 8.99 30.64
N SER A 687 2.07 9.65 30.04
CA SER A 687 2.03 9.89 28.58
C SER A 687 3.03 10.95 28.09
N ILE A 688 3.72 11.63 29.00
CA ILE A 688 4.81 12.57 28.69
C ILE A 688 6.10 12.03 29.28
N PHE A 689 7.05 11.69 28.43
CA PHE A 689 8.39 11.27 28.84
C PHE A 689 9.30 12.51 28.95
N PRO A 690 10.27 12.51 29.89
CA PRO A 690 11.22 13.61 30.03
C PRO A 690 12.13 13.73 28.80
N ALA A 691 12.77 14.89 28.65
CA ALA A 691 13.89 15.03 27.71
C ALA A 691 14.96 13.97 28.04
N ASN A 692 15.56 13.39 27.00
CA ASN A 692 16.56 12.33 27.16
C ASN A 692 17.97 12.79 26.79
N PHE A 693 18.17 14.09 26.57
CA PHE A 693 19.50 14.70 26.46
C PHE A 693 20.25 14.64 27.80
N VAL A 694 21.46 14.09 27.79
CA VAL A 694 22.31 13.92 28.98
C VAL A 694 23.38 15.01 29.04
N THR A 695 24.24 15.07 28.03
CA THR A 695 25.36 16.02 27.99
C THR A 695 25.97 16.10 26.59
N GLU A 696 26.93 17.01 26.41
CA GLU A 696 27.73 17.17 25.19
C GLU A 696 29.22 17.09 25.54
N THR A 697 30.00 16.41 24.70
CA THR A 697 31.44 16.19 24.92
C THR A 697 32.23 16.22 23.60
N GLY A 698 33.48 16.68 23.64
CA GLY A 698 34.42 16.56 22.52
C GLY A 698 35.14 15.21 22.45
N ALA A 699 35.04 14.39 23.49
CA ALA A 699 35.65 13.06 23.55
C ALA A 699 34.80 12.03 22.79
N THR A 700 35.39 10.88 22.46
CA THR A 700 34.70 9.72 21.86
C THR A 700 34.36 8.63 22.88
N GLU A 701 34.36 9.00 24.16
CA GLU A 701 33.97 8.16 25.29
C GLU A 701 33.33 9.02 26.39
N LEU A 702 32.47 8.40 27.19
CA LEU A 702 31.87 9.03 28.37
C LEU A 702 31.49 7.99 29.42
N ALA A 703 31.84 8.23 30.68
CA ALA A 703 31.31 7.46 31.80
C ALA A 703 29.82 7.81 32.02
N VAL A 704 28.94 6.81 31.87
CA VAL A 704 27.49 7.03 31.83
C VAL A 704 26.69 6.17 32.81
N VAL A 705 27.29 5.12 33.37
CA VAL A 705 26.65 4.25 34.38
C VAL A 705 27.62 4.04 35.54
N GLY A 706 27.18 4.18 36.78
CA GLY A 706 27.98 3.85 37.97
C GLY A 706 27.73 4.78 39.15
N THR A 707 28.23 4.38 40.32
CA THR A 707 27.97 5.09 41.60
C THR A 707 28.55 6.49 41.70
N ASP A 708 29.62 6.75 40.94
CA ASP A 708 30.28 8.06 40.90
C ASP A 708 29.94 8.86 39.63
N VAL A 709 29.00 8.37 38.80
CA VAL A 709 28.48 9.11 37.64
C VAL A 709 27.36 10.05 38.09
N ALA A 710 27.73 11.32 38.32
CA ALA A 710 26.82 12.37 38.79
C ALA A 710 26.15 13.19 37.66
N ILE A 711 26.23 12.72 36.41
CA ILE A 711 25.67 13.45 35.25
C ILE A 711 24.14 13.29 35.26
N PRO A 712 23.35 14.39 35.27
CA PRO A 712 21.90 14.32 35.20
C PRO A 712 21.43 13.56 33.94
N GLY A 713 20.45 12.66 34.09
CA GLY A 713 19.92 11.86 32.98
C GLY A 713 20.79 10.66 32.56
N ALA A 714 21.97 10.48 33.15
CA ALA A 714 22.76 9.25 33.01
C ALA A 714 22.15 8.09 33.84
N ASN A 715 22.86 6.97 33.98
CA ASN A 715 22.39 5.75 34.65
C ASN A 715 21.07 5.20 34.06
N LYS A 716 21.07 4.99 32.74
CA LYS A 716 19.94 4.47 31.95
C LYS A 716 20.34 3.20 31.23
N VAL A 717 19.37 2.50 30.64
CA VAL A 717 19.65 1.28 29.87
C VAL A 717 20.20 1.60 28.49
N PHE A 718 19.56 2.47 27.73
CA PHE A 718 19.87 2.66 26.31
C PHE A 718 20.48 4.03 26.07
N TYR A 719 21.53 4.07 25.24
CA TYR A 719 22.25 5.29 24.90
C TYR A 719 22.39 5.46 23.40
N ARG A 720 22.23 6.69 22.92
CA ARG A 720 22.54 7.09 21.54
C ARG A 720 23.48 8.28 21.52
N VAL A 721 24.25 8.39 20.44
CA VAL A 721 25.20 9.47 20.22
C VAL A 721 24.83 10.20 18.93
N VAL A 722 24.82 11.53 18.98
CA VAL A 722 24.63 12.40 17.82
C VAL A 722 25.90 13.22 17.62
N ALA A 723 26.46 13.20 16.42
CA ALA A 723 27.63 14.00 16.05
C ALA A 723 27.22 15.45 15.74
N VAL A 724 28.10 16.40 16.09
CA VAL A 724 27.93 17.83 15.80
C VAL A 724 29.16 18.35 15.06
N ASP A 725 28.95 19.00 13.92
CA ASP A 725 30.05 19.59 13.13
C ASP A 725 30.43 21.00 13.60
N ALA A 726 31.48 21.57 13.01
CA ALA A 726 31.99 22.90 13.35
C ALA A 726 31.00 24.06 13.11
N SER A 727 29.94 23.82 12.32
CA SER A 727 28.85 24.78 12.06
C SER A 727 27.66 24.59 13.01
N GLY A 728 27.77 23.66 13.97
CA GLY A 728 26.69 23.32 14.91
C GLY A 728 25.61 22.43 14.30
N LYS A 729 25.81 21.88 13.09
CA LYS A 729 24.85 20.98 12.45
C LYS A 729 25.00 19.57 13.03
N ARG A 730 23.85 18.95 13.31
CA ARG A 730 23.76 17.62 13.90
C ARG A 730 23.60 16.56 12.83
N SER A 731 24.20 15.40 13.05
CA SER A 731 23.83 14.15 12.36
C SER A 731 22.45 13.66 12.83
N GLY A 732 21.98 12.56 12.23
CA GLY A 732 21.00 11.68 12.90
C GLY A 732 21.61 10.97 14.11
N PRO A 733 20.79 10.31 14.94
CA PRO A 733 21.31 9.51 16.04
C PRO A 733 21.97 8.22 15.55
N SER A 734 22.98 7.77 16.27
CA SER A 734 23.60 6.46 16.08
C SER A 734 22.60 5.32 16.34
N ASP A 735 23.02 4.11 16.01
CA ASP A 735 22.46 2.93 16.66
C ASP A 735 22.63 3.01 18.19
N TYR A 736 21.75 2.39 18.96
CA TYR A 736 21.81 2.47 20.41
C TYR A 736 22.74 1.41 21.02
N ALA A 737 23.44 1.78 22.09
CA ALA A 737 24.10 0.84 22.99
C ALA A 737 23.21 0.54 24.20
N ALA A 738 23.20 -0.71 24.66
CA ALA A 738 22.53 -1.10 25.90
C ALA A 738 23.55 -1.30 27.02
N SER A 739 23.26 -0.80 28.21
CA SER A 739 24.01 -1.09 29.43
C SER A 739 23.75 -2.53 29.88
N PRO A 740 24.68 -3.16 30.62
CA PRO A 740 24.33 -4.31 31.42
C PRO A 740 23.24 -3.91 32.42
N ARG A 741 22.41 -4.88 32.78
CA ARG A 741 21.32 -4.67 33.72
C ARG A 741 21.05 -5.93 34.55
N PRO A 742 20.82 -5.79 35.87
CA PRO A 742 20.89 -4.54 36.62
C PRO A 742 22.32 -4.07 36.89
N VAL A 743 22.48 -2.75 37.06
CA VAL A 743 23.67 -2.15 37.68
C VAL A 743 23.18 -1.22 38.79
N ILE A 744 23.62 -1.47 40.03
CA ILE A 744 23.35 -0.57 41.16
C ILE A 744 24.22 0.69 40.99
N PHE A 745 23.58 1.85 40.88
CA PHE A 745 24.27 3.13 40.67
C PHE A 745 24.04 4.13 41.80
N SER A 746 23.20 3.79 42.79
CA SER A 746 23.04 4.62 43.98
C SER A 746 24.29 4.57 44.86
N LYS A 747 24.67 5.72 45.43
CA LYS A 747 25.80 5.83 46.35
C LYS A 747 25.34 5.54 47.79
N PRO A 748 25.92 4.54 48.48
CA PRO A 748 25.52 4.20 49.84
C PRO A 748 25.70 5.35 50.84
N VAL A 749 24.76 5.46 51.78
CA VAL A 749 24.92 6.31 52.96
C VAL A 749 25.73 5.52 54.00
N THR A 750 27.01 5.85 54.15
CA THR A 750 27.93 5.06 54.99
C THR A 750 28.01 5.53 56.44
N LYS A 751 27.26 6.57 56.82
CA LYS A 751 27.23 7.12 58.18
C LYS A 751 25.81 7.07 58.75
N ALA A 752 25.68 6.55 59.96
CA ALA A 752 24.43 6.53 60.73
C ALA A 752 24.69 7.02 62.17
N ARG A 753 23.64 7.29 62.93
CA ARG A 753 23.73 7.61 64.37
C ARG A 753 22.82 6.70 65.16
N LYS A 754 23.27 6.30 66.35
CA LYS A 754 22.49 5.45 67.25
C LYS A 754 21.12 6.09 67.53
N GLY A 755 20.05 5.30 67.40
CA GLY A 755 18.68 5.75 67.67
C GLY A 755 18.08 6.74 66.66
N VAL A 756 18.81 7.13 65.60
CA VAL A 756 18.30 7.98 64.51
C VAL A 756 17.93 7.12 63.32
N GLU A 757 16.80 7.40 62.67
CA GLU A 757 16.39 6.68 61.47
C GLU A 757 17.42 6.84 60.35
N TYR A 758 18.00 5.72 59.94
CA TYR A 758 18.80 5.58 58.74
C TYR A 758 17.89 5.44 57.53
N ARG A 759 18.22 6.11 56.42
CA ARG A 759 17.54 5.95 55.13
C ARG A 759 18.56 5.93 53.99
N TYR A 760 18.41 4.97 53.08
CA TYR A 760 19.18 4.90 51.84
C TYR A 760 18.33 4.32 50.71
N GLN A 761 18.16 5.08 49.63
CA GLN A 761 17.42 4.64 48.45
C GLN A 761 18.36 3.91 47.49
N VAL A 762 18.21 2.59 47.36
CA VAL A 762 18.93 1.83 46.34
C VAL A 762 18.30 2.13 44.98
N SER A 763 19.13 2.31 43.96
CA SER A 763 18.68 2.47 42.58
C SER A 763 19.53 1.63 41.64
N ALA A 764 18.86 0.95 40.73
CA ALA A 764 19.49 0.11 39.73
C ALA A 764 18.93 0.41 38.34
N VAL A 765 19.78 0.31 37.33
CA VAL A 765 19.37 0.44 35.93
C VAL A 765 18.39 -0.69 35.57
N ARG A 766 17.27 -0.35 34.92
CA ARG A 766 16.21 -1.29 34.49
C ARG A 766 15.55 -0.78 33.21
N SER A 767 15.08 -1.69 32.36
CA SER A 767 14.37 -1.32 31.13
C SER A 767 12.87 -1.16 31.36
N LEU A 768 12.27 -0.21 30.66
CA LEU A 768 10.81 -0.12 30.51
C LEU A 768 10.29 -1.04 29.40
N GLY A 769 11.18 -1.63 28.59
CA GLY A 769 10.81 -2.26 27.33
C GLY A 769 10.43 -1.22 26.28
N ASP A 770 9.61 -1.65 25.33
CA ASP A 770 9.04 -0.90 24.22
C ASP A 770 7.50 -1.00 24.26
N LEU A 771 6.84 -0.13 23.51
CA LEU A 771 5.39 -0.23 23.30
C LEU A 771 5.12 -1.45 22.41
N ARG A 772 4.29 -2.40 22.85
CA ARG A 772 3.89 -3.54 22.02
C ARG A 772 2.38 -3.73 21.97
N MET A 773 1.91 -4.20 20.82
CA MET A 773 0.54 -4.65 20.63
C MET A 773 0.37 -6.08 21.15
N ARG A 774 -0.77 -6.34 21.80
CA ARG A 774 -1.30 -7.67 22.09
C ARG A 774 -2.80 -7.71 21.75
N ILE A 775 -3.32 -8.90 21.49
CA ILE A 775 -4.74 -9.20 21.30
C ILE A 775 -5.30 -9.67 22.64
N GLU A 776 -5.84 -8.74 23.41
CA GLU A 776 -6.46 -9.01 24.71
C GLU A 776 -8.00 -9.02 24.52
N GLY A 777 -8.65 -10.14 24.84
CA GLY A 777 -10.10 -10.28 24.67
C GLY A 777 -10.61 -10.07 23.24
N GLY A 778 -9.77 -10.40 22.24
CA GLY A 778 -10.07 -10.21 20.82
C GLY A 778 -9.91 -8.78 20.32
N LYS A 779 -9.24 -7.90 21.09
CA LYS A 779 -8.99 -6.50 20.72
C LYS A 779 -7.51 -6.16 20.77
N GLU A 780 -7.06 -5.38 19.81
CA GLU A 780 -5.74 -4.75 19.84
C GLU A 780 -5.61 -3.88 21.08
N THR A 781 -4.59 -4.16 21.88
CA THR A 781 -4.28 -3.47 23.13
C THR A 781 -2.80 -3.15 23.16
N LEU A 782 -2.48 -1.86 23.19
CA LEU A 782 -1.11 -1.38 23.32
C LEU A 782 -0.74 -1.23 24.80
N SER A 783 0.49 -1.59 25.17
CA SER A 783 1.07 -1.28 26.48
C SER A 783 2.58 -1.49 26.47
N PHE A 784 3.24 -1.03 27.53
CA PHE A 784 4.58 -1.45 27.90
C PHE A 784 4.47 -2.69 28.78
N TRP A 785 4.56 -3.85 28.14
CA TRP A 785 4.31 -5.13 28.81
C TRP A 785 5.55 -5.71 29.49
N ASP A 786 6.73 -5.36 28.98
CA ASP A 786 7.99 -6.02 29.31
C ASP A 786 8.82 -5.16 30.28
N ILE A 787 8.15 -4.34 31.11
CA ILE A 787 8.77 -3.49 32.12
C ILE A 787 9.54 -4.37 33.12
N GLU A 788 10.84 -4.17 33.21
CA GLU A 788 11.69 -4.88 34.17
C GLU A 788 11.44 -4.33 35.59
N ARG A 789 11.16 -5.25 36.52
CA ARG A 789 10.82 -4.99 37.91
C ARG A 789 11.99 -5.37 38.82
N PRO A 790 12.60 -4.42 39.54
CA PRO A 790 13.64 -4.74 40.50
C PRO A 790 13.04 -5.34 41.77
N ARG A 791 13.71 -6.36 42.29
CA ARG A 791 13.51 -6.95 43.62
C ARG A 791 14.77 -6.74 44.44
N PHE A 792 14.66 -5.99 45.52
CA PHE A 792 15.77 -5.64 46.39
C PHE A 792 15.78 -6.50 47.65
N ALA A 793 16.96 -6.95 48.06
CA ALA A 793 17.15 -7.75 49.26
C ALA A 793 18.44 -7.37 50.00
N ILE A 794 18.45 -7.58 51.32
CA ILE A 794 19.67 -7.57 52.13
C ILE A 794 20.17 -9.02 52.17
N GLU A 795 21.28 -9.29 51.49
CA GLU A 795 21.96 -10.60 51.60
C GLU A 795 22.71 -10.72 52.92
N ARG A 796 23.25 -9.59 53.40
CA ARG A 796 23.97 -9.49 54.67
C ARG A 796 23.78 -8.10 55.26
N GLY A 797 23.45 -8.02 56.54
CA GLY A 797 23.27 -6.74 57.21
C GLY A 797 22.93 -6.88 58.69
N PRO A 798 22.95 -5.77 59.45
CA PRO A 798 22.59 -5.77 60.85
C PRO A 798 21.07 -5.94 61.03
N ARG A 799 20.64 -6.52 62.16
CA ARG A 799 19.22 -6.82 62.43
C ARG A 799 18.30 -5.61 62.45
N TRP A 800 18.83 -4.43 62.73
CA TRP A 800 18.05 -3.19 62.78
C TRP A 800 17.72 -2.61 61.39
N LEU A 801 18.32 -3.15 60.33
CA LEU A 801 18.19 -2.65 58.96
C LEU A 801 17.23 -3.53 58.16
N ALA A 802 16.24 -2.90 57.54
CA ALA A 802 15.31 -3.52 56.61
C ALA A 802 15.43 -2.88 55.23
N ILE A 803 14.97 -3.58 54.20
CA ILE A 803 14.84 -3.05 52.84
C ILE A 803 13.43 -3.33 52.34
N ASP A 804 12.81 -2.33 51.73
CA ASP A 804 11.57 -2.54 50.98
C ASP A 804 11.90 -3.20 49.63
N GLU A 805 11.33 -4.40 49.39
CA GLU A 805 11.68 -5.23 48.24
C GLU A 805 11.36 -4.57 46.88
N ALA A 806 10.28 -3.77 46.81
CA ALA A 806 9.81 -3.20 45.55
C ALA A 806 10.46 -1.85 45.22
N THR A 807 10.68 -1.03 46.25
CA THR A 807 11.21 0.32 46.11
C THR A 807 12.71 0.39 46.30
N GLY A 808 13.32 -0.53 47.06
CA GLY A 808 14.75 -0.50 47.38
C GLY A 808 15.11 0.49 48.49
N LEU A 809 14.12 1.01 49.24
CA LEU A 809 14.38 1.88 50.38
C LEU A 809 14.90 1.04 51.55
N LEU A 810 16.18 1.23 51.91
CA LEU A 810 16.71 0.76 53.19
C LEU A 810 16.31 1.74 54.29
N SER A 811 15.79 1.20 55.39
CA SER A 811 15.48 1.97 56.59
C SER A 811 15.67 1.17 57.87
N GLY A 812 15.87 1.88 58.99
CA GLY A 812 16.08 1.25 60.30
C GLY A 812 16.68 2.21 61.32
N ALA A 813 16.65 1.87 62.61
CA ALA A 813 17.25 2.66 63.66
C ALA A 813 18.38 1.86 64.34
N PRO A 814 19.66 2.29 64.23
CA PRO A 814 20.77 1.55 64.83
C PRO A 814 20.63 1.44 66.35
N ASP A 815 20.78 0.23 66.88
CA ASP A 815 20.68 -0.11 68.31
C ASP A 815 22.03 -0.01 69.07
N GLY A 816 23.15 0.10 68.35
CA GLY A 816 24.50 0.24 68.90
C GLY A 816 25.47 0.99 67.98
N VAL A 817 26.53 1.55 68.58
CA VAL A 817 27.66 2.19 67.87
C VAL A 817 28.58 1.11 67.31
N GLY A 818 29.13 1.31 66.12
CA GLY A 818 30.05 0.34 65.51
C GLY A 818 30.06 0.37 63.98
N LYS A 819 30.72 -0.62 63.38
CA LYS A 819 30.75 -0.81 61.92
C LYS A 819 29.91 -2.03 61.57
N SER A 820 29.00 -1.88 60.61
CA SER A 820 28.17 -2.95 60.08
C SER A 820 28.43 -3.12 58.60
N GLU A 821 28.87 -4.30 58.18
CA GLU A 821 28.91 -4.67 56.76
C GLU A 821 27.48 -4.90 56.26
N VAL A 822 27.18 -4.34 55.09
CA VAL A 822 25.92 -4.49 54.39
C VAL A 822 26.19 -4.93 52.97
N VAL A 823 25.57 -6.02 52.56
CA VAL A 823 25.53 -6.51 51.18
C VAL A 823 24.08 -6.51 50.73
N ILE A 824 23.78 -5.72 49.72
CA ILE A 824 22.47 -5.67 49.09
C ILE A 824 22.53 -6.37 47.74
N ALA A 825 21.41 -6.97 47.34
CA ALA A 825 21.20 -7.53 46.02
C ALA A 825 20.00 -6.88 45.34
N VAL A 826 20.09 -6.74 44.03
CA VAL A 826 18.96 -6.45 43.15
C VAL A 826 18.84 -7.55 42.11
N THR A 827 17.63 -8.05 41.92
CA THR A 827 17.29 -8.98 40.82
C THR A 827 16.24 -8.32 39.95
N LEU A 828 16.45 -8.29 38.64
CA LEU A 828 15.43 -7.82 37.70
C LEU A 828 14.58 -9.00 37.25
N GLN A 829 13.27 -8.82 37.33
CA GLN A 829 12.28 -9.76 36.80
C GLN A 829 11.46 -9.09 35.70
N ARG A 830 11.12 -9.83 34.65
CA ARG A 830 10.16 -9.37 33.64
C ARG A 830 9.20 -10.48 33.28
N ASP A 831 8.02 -10.11 32.83
CA ASP A 831 7.08 -11.06 32.27
C ASP A 831 7.47 -11.37 30.82
N PHE A 832 7.27 -12.61 30.39
CA PHE A 832 7.48 -13.04 29.02
C PHE A 832 6.24 -13.77 28.49
N ARG A 833 6.11 -13.76 27.15
CA ARG A 833 5.19 -14.61 26.40
C ARG A 833 5.95 -15.28 25.27
N ARG A 834 5.69 -16.56 25.06
CA ARG A 834 6.12 -17.29 23.86
C ARG A 834 4.92 -17.45 22.95
N LEU A 835 5.07 -17.02 21.70
CA LEU A 835 4.03 -17.05 20.70
C LEU A 835 4.23 -18.26 19.78
N ASP A 836 3.11 -18.78 19.26
CA ASP A 836 3.12 -19.79 18.21
C ASP A 836 3.58 -19.14 16.90
N GLU A 837 4.83 -19.41 16.50
CA GLU A 837 5.45 -18.78 15.33
C GLU A 837 4.70 -19.10 14.02
N GLU A 838 4.08 -20.29 13.94
CA GLU A 838 3.33 -20.72 12.77
C GLU A 838 2.00 -19.99 12.63
N ALA A 839 1.38 -19.59 13.74
CA ALA A 839 0.25 -18.67 13.74
C ALA A 839 0.70 -17.22 13.49
N LEU A 840 1.80 -16.80 14.12
CA LEU A 840 2.28 -15.43 14.09
C LEU A 840 2.74 -14.99 12.70
N LYS A 841 3.24 -15.90 11.87
CA LYS A 841 3.57 -15.60 10.46
C LYS A 841 2.36 -15.14 9.65
N TRP A 842 1.15 -15.35 10.14
CA TRP A 842 -0.13 -14.90 9.56
C TRP A 842 -0.76 -13.74 10.33
N GLY A 843 -0.03 -13.09 11.23
CA GLY A 843 -0.56 -11.99 12.06
C GLY A 843 -1.38 -12.46 13.27
N ILE A 844 -1.50 -13.77 13.49
CA ILE A 844 -2.38 -14.33 14.53
C ILE A 844 -1.58 -14.52 15.81
N GLU A 845 -1.90 -13.73 16.84
CA GLU A 845 -1.31 -13.94 18.17
C GLU A 845 -1.95 -15.17 18.84
N LYS A 846 -1.11 -16.16 19.12
CA LYS A 846 -1.48 -17.33 19.94
C LYS A 846 -0.37 -17.58 20.95
N VAL A 847 -0.70 -17.39 22.23
CA VAL A 847 0.24 -17.60 23.34
C VAL A 847 0.39 -19.09 23.63
N VAL A 848 1.62 -19.60 23.55
CA VAL A 848 1.97 -20.99 23.88
C VAL A 848 2.29 -21.12 25.37
N SER A 849 3.01 -20.15 25.92
CA SER A 849 3.34 -20.09 27.35
C SER A 849 3.61 -18.67 27.78
N SER A 850 3.35 -18.37 29.05
CA SER A 850 3.74 -17.11 29.69
C SER A 850 4.33 -17.39 31.07
N GLY A 851 5.08 -16.43 31.60
CA GLY A 851 5.66 -16.52 32.93
C GLY A 851 6.47 -15.29 33.26
N THR A 852 7.17 -15.33 34.39
CA THR A 852 8.13 -14.31 34.79
C THR A 852 9.52 -14.93 34.77
N GLU A 853 10.51 -14.21 34.23
CA GLU A 853 11.90 -14.64 34.19
C GLU A 853 12.81 -13.63 34.87
N THR A 854 13.93 -14.12 35.40
CA THR A 854 15.01 -13.27 35.90
C THR A 854 15.87 -12.80 34.74
N VAL A 855 15.94 -11.48 34.55
CA VAL A 855 16.78 -10.85 33.52
C VAL A 855 18.25 -10.82 33.94
N GLY A 856 18.51 -10.57 35.22
CA GLY A 856 19.85 -10.51 35.79
C GLY A 856 19.85 -10.11 37.26
N SER A 857 21.00 -10.21 37.91
CA SER A 857 21.20 -9.78 39.29
C SER A 857 22.51 -9.00 39.47
N SER A 858 22.57 -8.17 40.51
CA SER A 858 23.74 -7.38 40.88
C SER A 858 23.77 -7.18 42.38
N THR A 859 24.97 -7.10 42.96
CA THR A 859 25.17 -6.87 44.39
C THR A 859 26.03 -5.62 44.63
N GLN A 860 25.85 -5.00 45.79
CA GLN A 860 26.68 -3.88 46.27
C GLN A 860 27.00 -4.13 47.74
N SER A 861 28.29 -4.11 48.08
CA SER A 861 28.79 -4.22 49.46
C SER A 861 29.30 -2.87 49.95
N PHE A 862 28.98 -2.50 51.19
CA PHE A 862 29.46 -1.29 51.85
C PHE A 862 29.44 -1.43 53.38
N ILE A 863 30.09 -0.50 54.08
CA ILE A 863 30.12 -0.45 55.55
C ILE A 863 29.33 0.77 56.03
N ILE A 864 28.43 0.55 56.98
CA ILE A 864 27.78 1.62 57.74
C ILE A 864 28.55 1.83 59.05
N GLU A 865 29.10 3.02 59.24
CA GLU A 865 29.67 3.47 60.50
C GLU A 865 28.59 4.19 61.33
N VAL A 866 28.17 3.55 62.42
CA VAL A 866 27.20 4.10 63.36
C VAL A 866 27.95 4.86 64.44
N GLY A 867 27.79 6.18 64.46
CA GLY A 867 28.27 7.06 65.52
C GLY A 867 27.30 7.14 66.71
N PRO A 868 27.75 7.75 67.82
CA PRO A 868 26.90 8.00 68.99
C PRO A 868 25.69 8.89 68.68
#